data_AF-A0A7W3Z970-F1
#
_entry.id   AF-A0A7W3Z970-F1
#
_cell.length_a   1.000
_cell.length_b   1.000
_cell.length_c   1.000
_cell.angle_alpha   90.00
_cell.angle_beta   90.00
_cell.angle_gamma   90.00
#
_symmetry.space_group_name_H-M   'P 1'
#
loop_
_entity.id
_entity.type
_entity.pdbx_description
1 polymer ?
#
loop_
_entity_poly.entity_id
_entity_poly.type
_entity_poly.pdbx_seq_one_letter_code
_entity_poly.pdbx_strand_id
1 'polypeptide(L)'
;MKPFRRSLAVAVAAATVFSGLSAIPAAAADPAPPSERSQALEQLKTGGPGVKAAAELALTGTDADVHAFLTSGLGTAAERDLRVRVTQLIAHSGPGVRRAAQAVVGGTVAEMQAFLADGWAQPRLDDIRVEVTQALAAGGPGVQRAAREALAGTPEQQQEFLSTGRAKAQAGDDRVRVTQLMAAGGPQVKRAAQIALNGTADDVAEFLTTGYQVAVAQDHETLTVAQLADLAADAQTRAAAQTETAKEASAQAVQAAELARQAAQKAADETQAAHDDSQLAAAAAGRAADAASRAADAARTAIHAASAATNSARVAANAAAQAATAAVQAGQAATRARSAASAAATDAGKADQARQAAVDARGVALNARRAAEAARGAVTAAFAAAGAATAAASAGQNAALASDAADAAAGYAGNASEQAKRARRAAAAARAQAAEASRAAAAARSLANEAVAAADQAAAAADSAAAHASAAADAADEAAAHAGEAEHAAERAEAAAAEADKAATDAKTASDTAASVAATARKADDERLVQQEAEDTADAQAAKDAEAAAKADATWTAGQEAKQDAEIQRLLTEARTPGADPAVVVHDGRLAAAGLFKLGGPFTRTAAEAALIGDDADVRSFVFTIQPGAVHQDDRASVAAIAASTEHAAEAQTAKTVVTGTDAEVQDFLHNRKYPGRSADDRVLATQIIAAGGPGVQAAGRKAVAGTDDDVREFIRTGQYTAREADDRVLATQAVATGGPEVKAAGRAALAGPPSYVRTFVESGLYRAQQRDALTATHRAEVAGYVSDAAQSAALARQNAFDAARAAAIARGAADDAARYASEAEKSAAEAQTYSNQASASAAEAKKSAEAAVASAKQATDAEARAAQAARSAQKSASQAQASASDAAGSASSARSAANDAAKSAQDAGRSRDEAVQAAADAWKRAGELYFREMFGGPPDLTDEDGHPYSDDEAGHPAFHEPDAWERFGIQDLIKALSDEQAAAALIACHNRPIACELFNHWAQKSGSDYVLSDGQMRDLFSDPQWQAKLNDSLSIYADQAAAKCTGPVGTTCALNLNTNWLGLTFEQVPDHILALHAFEYRVTGDLSARVTGPGKVQLSGDYRVDLRKQYNFDADKPPIKVWGVPYNVKDLSRMPTVGLARDYTVVGSTNQHLDLPGGS
;
A
#
# COMPACT_ATOMS: atom_id res chain seq x y z
N MET A 1 -86.52 -28.56 -74.77
CA MET A 1 -87.68 -29.29 -75.33
C MET A 1 -88.83 -28.32 -75.53
N LYS A 2 -89.53 -28.46 -76.65
CA LYS A 2 -90.59 -27.59 -77.18
C LYS A 2 -91.96 -27.98 -76.55
N PRO A 3 -93.09 -27.33 -76.87
CA PRO A 3 -93.94 -26.51 -76.00
C PRO A 3 -95.35 -27.15 -75.78
N PHE A 4 -96.34 -26.45 -75.19
CA PHE A 4 -97.70 -26.41 -75.78
C PHE A 4 -98.58 -25.27 -75.23
N ARG A 5 -99.25 -24.60 -76.18
CA ARG A 5 -100.29 -23.56 -76.06
C ARG A 5 -101.70 -24.20 -76.04
N ARG A 6 -102.71 -23.37 -75.73
CA ARG A 6 -104.12 -23.30 -76.23
C ARG A 6 -105.18 -23.63 -75.16
N SER A 7 -106.05 -22.69 -74.79
CA SER A 7 -107.31 -22.23 -75.45
C SER A 7 -108.51 -23.10 -75.06
N LEU A 8 -109.61 -22.51 -74.56
CA LEU A 8 -110.90 -22.38 -75.26
C LEU A 8 -112.00 -21.80 -74.34
N ALA A 9 -112.79 -20.91 -74.93
CA ALA A 9 -114.16 -20.57 -74.55
C ALA A 9 -115.16 -21.59 -75.14
N VAL A 10 -116.47 -21.31 -75.04
CA VAL A 10 -117.67 -22.01 -75.56
C VAL A 10 -118.37 -22.84 -74.48
N ALA A 11 -119.70 -22.91 -74.29
CA ALA A 11 -120.91 -22.11 -74.52
C ALA A 11 -122.11 -23.08 -74.30
N VAL A 12 -123.35 -22.55 -74.34
CA VAL A 12 -124.61 -23.20 -74.77
C VAL A 12 -125.54 -23.81 -73.68
N ALA A 13 -126.62 -23.06 -73.42
CA ALA A 13 -128.06 -23.33 -73.63
C ALA A 13 -128.69 -24.74 -73.45
N ALA A 14 -129.89 -24.73 -72.82
CA ALA A 14 -131.15 -25.44 -73.18
C ALA A 14 -132.21 -25.01 -72.12
N ALA A 15 -133.41 -24.44 -72.33
CA ALA A 15 -134.51 -24.62 -73.30
C ALA A 15 -135.03 -26.09 -73.31
N THR A 16 -136.19 -26.46 -72.75
CA THR A 16 -137.55 -26.24 -73.31
C THR A 16 -138.61 -26.99 -72.46
N VAL A 17 -139.77 -26.37 -72.15
CA VAL A 17 -141.16 -26.61 -72.65
C VAL A 17 -141.94 -27.80 -72.05
N PHE A 18 -143.09 -27.50 -71.44
CA PHE A 18 -144.35 -28.23 -71.67
C PHE A 18 -145.55 -27.27 -71.56
N SER A 19 -146.44 -27.33 -72.56
CA SER A 19 -147.63 -26.49 -72.76
C SER A 19 -148.92 -27.31 -72.52
N GLY A 20 -150.02 -26.67 -72.10
CA GLY A 20 -151.36 -27.28 -72.21
C GLY A 20 -152.53 -26.65 -71.42
N LEU A 21 -153.08 -25.54 -71.94
CA LEU A 21 -154.46 -24.99 -71.89
C LEU A 21 -155.35 -25.09 -70.63
N SER A 22 -155.86 -23.93 -70.17
CA SER A 22 -157.25 -23.49 -70.46
C SER A 22 -157.61 -22.11 -69.85
N ALA A 23 -158.23 -21.28 -70.70
CA ALA A 23 -159.19 -20.18 -70.46
C ALA A 23 -158.79 -18.90 -69.67
N ILE A 24 -158.92 -17.76 -70.37
CA ILE A 24 -158.94 -16.38 -69.85
C ILE A 24 -160.38 -16.04 -69.38
N PRO A 25 -160.53 -15.28 -68.27
CA PRO A 25 -161.23 -14.00 -68.35
C PRO A 25 -160.36 -12.88 -67.73
N ALA A 26 -160.21 -11.77 -68.46
CA ALA A 26 -160.83 -10.46 -68.16
C ALA A 26 -160.18 -9.70 -66.98
N ALA A 27 -159.73 -8.49 -67.30
CA ALA A 27 -158.97 -7.56 -66.45
C ALA A 27 -159.57 -7.34 -65.05
N ALA A 28 -158.70 -7.35 -64.03
CA ALA A 28 -159.00 -6.92 -62.68
C ALA A 28 -157.81 -6.12 -62.11
N ALA A 29 -158.08 -4.85 -61.79
CA ALA A 29 -157.43 -3.92 -60.85
C ALA A 29 -155.89 -3.82 -60.78
N ASP A 30 -155.37 -2.59 -60.77
CA ASP A 30 -153.99 -2.29 -60.35
C ASP A 30 -153.66 -3.00 -59.02
N PRO A 31 -152.46 -3.60 -58.87
CA PRO A 31 -152.05 -4.20 -57.60
C PRO A 31 -152.01 -3.13 -56.52
N ALA A 32 -152.57 -3.43 -55.35
CA ALA A 32 -152.48 -2.53 -54.20
C ALA A 32 -151.01 -2.15 -53.93
N PRO A 33 -150.71 -0.90 -53.56
CA PRO A 33 -149.34 -0.48 -53.25
C PRO A 33 -148.73 -1.41 -52.19
N PRO A 34 -147.42 -1.75 -52.30
CA PRO A 34 -146.76 -2.68 -51.38
C PRO A 34 -146.87 -2.18 -49.95
N SER A 35 -147.15 -3.10 -49.01
CA SER A 35 -147.27 -2.76 -47.60
C SER A 35 -145.99 -2.08 -47.10
N GLU A 36 -146.12 -1.18 -46.13
CA GLU A 36 -144.95 -0.53 -45.53
C GLU A 36 -143.96 -1.56 -44.95
N ARG A 37 -144.45 -2.69 -44.43
CA ARG A 37 -143.59 -3.81 -44.00
C ARG A 37 -142.80 -4.41 -45.16
N SER A 38 -143.38 -4.56 -46.35
CA SER A 38 -142.63 -4.98 -47.53
C SER A 38 -141.52 -3.98 -47.88
N GLN A 39 -141.77 -2.68 -47.76
CA GLN A 39 -140.77 -1.65 -48.04
C GLN A 39 -139.65 -1.65 -46.99
N ALA A 40 -139.98 -1.84 -45.71
CA ALA A 40 -138.98 -1.97 -44.65
C ALA A 40 -138.16 -3.26 -44.79
N LEU A 41 -138.76 -4.38 -45.22
CA LEU A 41 -138.03 -5.62 -45.52
C LEU A 41 -137.03 -5.42 -46.66
N GLU A 42 -137.37 -4.66 -47.70
CA GLU A 42 -136.41 -4.35 -48.75
C GLU A 42 -135.21 -3.54 -48.22
N GLN A 43 -135.42 -2.64 -47.26
CA GLN A 43 -134.30 -1.94 -46.60
C GLN A 43 -133.48 -2.88 -45.70
N LEU A 44 -134.11 -3.85 -45.04
CA LEU A 44 -133.41 -4.90 -44.30
C LEU A 44 -132.59 -5.82 -45.22
N LYS A 45 -133.05 -6.06 -46.45
CA LYS A 45 -132.32 -6.83 -47.47
C LYS A 45 -131.14 -6.06 -48.05
N THR A 46 -131.37 -4.80 -48.43
CA THR A 46 -130.47 -4.04 -49.33
C THR A 46 -129.71 -2.89 -48.68
N GLY A 47 -130.11 -2.43 -47.49
CA GLY A 47 -129.49 -1.29 -46.81
C GLY A 47 -128.06 -1.54 -46.32
N GLY A 48 -127.35 -0.47 -45.91
CA GLY A 48 -126.10 -0.60 -45.15
C GLY A 48 -126.34 -1.12 -43.72
N PRO A 49 -125.29 -1.48 -42.95
CA PRO A 49 -125.42 -2.07 -41.61
C PRO A 49 -126.37 -1.32 -40.67
N GLY A 50 -126.27 0.01 -40.61
CA GLY A 50 -127.15 0.87 -39.83
C GLY A 50 -128.57 0.91 -40.39
N VAL A 51 -128.73 0.95 -41.72
CA VAL A 51 -130.05 0.90 -42.37
C VAL A 51 -130.75 -0.43 -42.08
N LYS A 52 -130.03 -1.54 -42.20
CA LYS A 52 -130.54 -2.89 -41.93
C LYS A 52 -130.97 -3.03 -40.48
N ALA A 53 -130.15 -2.59 -39.53
CA ALA A 53 -130.50 -2.63 -38.11
C ALA A 53 -131.76 -1.81 -37.81
N ALA A 54 -131.89 -0.62 -38.41
CA ALA A 54 -133.08 0.22 -38.25
C ALA A 54 -134.33 -0.39 -38.90
N ALA A 55 -134.20 -1.01 -40.08
CA ALA A 55 -135.28 -1.68 -40.77
C ALA A 55 -135.80 -2.91 -40.01
N GLU A 56 -134.89 -3.70 -39.44
CA GLU A 56 -135.23 -4.84 -38.59
C GLU A 56 -135.98 -4.43 -37.32
N LEU A 57 -135.49 -3.39 -36.64
CA LEU A 57 -136.15 -2.86 -35.45
C LEU A 57 -137.59 -2.43 -35.79
N ALA A 58 -137.78 -1.80 -36.95
CA ALA A 58 -139.09 -1.40 -37.42
C ALA A 58 -139.99 -2.61 -37.75
N LEU A 59 -139.46 -3.62 -38.44
CA LEU A 59 -140.20 -4.84 -38.83
C LEU A 59 -140.61 -5.72 -37.65
N THR A 60 -139.87 -5.67 -36.55
CA THR A 60 -140.18 -6.43 -35.33
C THR A 60 -141.15 -5.67 -34.40
N GLY A 61 -141.35 -4.38 -34.65
CA GLY A 61 -142.28 -3.53 -33.91
C GLY A 61 -143.69 -3.47 -34.51
N THR A 62 -144.41 -2.42 -34.14
CA THR A 62 -145.77 -2.11 -34.61
C THR A 62 -145.73 -1.49 -36.01
N ASP A 63 -146.88 -1.42 -36.70
CA ASP A 63 -146.95 -0.76 -38.01
C ASP A 63 -146.58 0.73 -37.95
N ALA A 64 -146.78 1.39 -36.79
CA ALA A 64 -146.33 2.77 -36.58
C ALA A 64 -144.79 2.90 -36.58
N ASP A 65 -144.08 1.88 -36.09
CA ASP A 65 -142.61 1.85 -36.09
C ASP A 65 -142.07 1.68 -37.51
N VAL A 66 -142.72 0.84 -38.31
CA VAL A 66 -142.45 0.67 -39.75
C VAL A 66 -142.62 1.99 -40.51
N HIS A 67 -143.71 2.71 -40.25
CA HIS A 67 -143.97 4.01 -40.87
C HIS A 67 -142.90 5.06 -40.51
N ALA A 68 -142.51 5.14 -39.23
CA ALA A 68 -141.50 6.09 -38.76
C ALA A 68 -140.11 5.84 -39.37
N PHE A 69 -139.73 4.57 -39.52
CA PHE A 69 -138.48 4.19 -40.17
C PHE A 69 -138.42 4.63 -41.63
N LEU A 70 -139.47 4.36 -42.42
CA LEU A 70 -139.48 4.68 -43.85
C LEU A 70 -139.48 6.19 -44.12
N THR A 71 -140.18 6.97 -43.29
CA THR A 71 -140.34 8.41 -43.49
C THR A 71 -139.11 9.23 -43.07
N SER A 72 -138.39 8.80 -42.03
CA SER A 72 -137.29 9.59 -41.45
C SER A 72 -136.06 8.79 -41.03
N GLY A 73 -136.24 7.56 -40.53
CA GLY A 73 -135.15 6.72 -40.03
C GLY A 73 -134.16 6.28 -41.11
N LEU A 74 -134.64 5.92 -42.29
CA LEU A 74 -133.84 5.38 -43.40
C LEU A 74 -132.70 6.32 -43.83
N GLY A 75 -133.00 7.59 -44.07
CA GLY A 75 -132.01 8.57 -44.54
C GLY A 75 -130.87 8.80 -43.54
N THR A 76 -131.20 8.83 -42.25
CA THR A 76 -130.21 9.02 -41.17
C THR A 76 -129.28 7.81 -41.03
N ALA A 77 -129.83 6.61 -41.17
CA ALA A 77 -129.05 5.38 -41.07
C ALA A 77 -128.09 5.21 -42.26
N ALA A 78 -128.51 5.57 -43.47
CA ALA A 78 -127.68 5.46 -44.68
C ALA A 78 -126.46 6.40 -44.66
N GLU A 79 -126.60 7.62 -44.13
CA GLU A 79 -125.48 8.55 -44.00
C GLU A 79 -124.40 8.03 -43.03
N ARG A 80 -124.82 7.48 -41.88
CA ARG A 80 -123.90 6.96 -40.87
C ARG A 80 -123.05 5.82 -41.42
N ASP A 81 -123.64 4.92 -42.20
CA ASP A 81 -122.92 3.80 -42.81
C ASP A 81 -121.79 4.24 -43.76
N LEU A 82 -122.03 5.29 -44.55
CA LEU A 82 -121.01 5.84 -45.44
C LEU A 82 -119.84 6.45 -44.66
N ARG A 83 -120.13 7.16 -43.57
CA ARG A 83 -119.11 7.80 -42.73
C ARG A 83 -118.20 6.80 -42.04
N VAL A 84 -118.76 5.69 -41.55
CA VAL A 84 -117.99 4.59 -40.96
C VAL A 84 -117.03 3.97 -41.98
N ARG A 85 -117.52 3.69 -43.20
CA ARG A 85 -116.70 3.09 -44.27
C ARG A 85 -115.49 3.96 -44.64
N VAL A 86 -115.69 5.27 -44.80
CA VAL A 86 -114.58 6.19 -45.07
C VAL A 86 -113.60 6.24 -43.89
N THR A 87 -114.09 6.23 -42.65
CA THR A 87 -113.24 6.27 -41.44
C THR A 87 -112.37 5.01 -41.30
N GLN A 88 -112.91 3.83 -41.59
CA GLN A 88 -112.14 2.59 -41.58
C GLN A 88 -111.02 2.59 -42.61
N LEU A 89 -111.26 3.18 -43.79
CA LEU A 89 -110.24 3.33 -44.82
C LEU A 89 -109.11 4.28 -44.38
N ILE A 90 -109.41 5.35 -43.63
CA ILE A 90 -108.40 6.24 -43.05
C ILE A 90 -107.43 5.45 -42.14
N ALA A 91 -107.94 4.56 -41.30
CA ALA A 91 -107.10 3.85 -40.33
C ALA A 91 -106.05 2.94 -40.99
N HIS A 92 -106.33 2.40 -42.18
CA HIS A 92 -105.54 1.31 -42.78
C HIS A 92 -104.81 1.68 -44.08
N SER A 93 -104.78 2.96 -44.45
CA SER A 93 -104.19 3.39 -45.73
C SER A 93 -102.94 4.26 -45.59
N GLY A 94 -102.18 4.39 -46.67
CA GLY A 94 -100.98 5.25 -46.73
C GLY A 94 -101.31 6.75 -46.65
N PRO A 95 -100.29 7.62 -46.48
CA PRO A 95 -100.46 9.06 -46.29
C PRO A 95 -101.28 9.76 -47.39
N GLY A 96 -101.17 9.32 -48.64
CA GLY A 96 -101.96 9.81 -49.77
C GLY A 96 -103.43 9.46 -49.59
N VAL A 97 -103.75 8.18 -49.43
CA VAL A 97 -105.14 7.71 -49.29
C VAL A 97 -105.80 8.25 -48.03
N ARG A 98 -105.07 8.37 -46.92
CA ARG A 98 -105.57 8.96 -45.67
C ARG A 98 -106.01 10.40 -45.83
N ARG A 99 -105.18 11.22 -46.48
CA ARG A 99 -105.52 12.63 -46.75
C ARG A 99 -106.75 12.75 -47.64
N ALA A 100 -106.84 11.92 -48.69
CA ALA A 100 -107.99 11.91 -49.59
C ALA A 100 -109.29 11.48 -48.86
N ALA A 101 -109.23 10.46 -48.01
CA ALA A 101 -110.36 9.99 -47.21
C ALA A 101 -110.81 11.00 -46.14
N GLN A 102 -109.88 11.67 -45.47
CA GLN A 102 -110.18 12.72 -44.48
C GLN A 102 -110.90 13.93 -45.10
N ALA A 103 -110.61 14.26 -46.36
CA ALA A 103 -111.26 15.38 -47.04
C ALA A 103 -112.76 15.17 -47.26
N VAL A 104 -113.20 13.90 -47.42
CA VAL A 104 -114.61 13.57 -47.71
C VAL A 104 -115.39 13.06 -46.50
N VAL A 105 -114.74 12.57 -45.44
CA VAL A 105 -115.42 11.95 -44.29
C VAL A 105 -116.34 12.90 -43.54
N GLY A 106 -116.09 14.21 -43.60
CA GLY A 106 -116.93 15.27 -43.04
C GLY A 106 -118.03 15.77 -43.97
N GLY A 107 -117.99 15.37 -45.25
CA GLY A 107 -118.80 15.93 -46.32
C GLY A 107 -120.19 15.31 -46.47
N THR A 108 -120.79 15.57 -47.62
CA THR A 108 -122.09 15.07 -48.05
C THR A 108 -122.04 13.56 -48.38
N VAL A 109 -123.20 12.92 -48.36
CA VAL A 109 -123.37 11.52 -48.79
C VAL A 109 -122.76 11.26 -50.18
N ALA A 110 -122.95 12.18 -51.13
CA ALA A 110 -122.43 12.06 -52.49
C ALA A 110 -120.89 12.08 -52.53
N GLU A 111 -120.24 12.92 -51.71
CA GLU A 111 -118.78 13.00 -51.63
C GLU A 111 -118.17 11.72 -51.03
N MET A 112 -118.80 11.18 -49.96
CA MET A 112 -118.35 9.93 -49.37
C MET A 112 -118.52 8.75 -50.34
N GLN A 113 -119.61 8.69 -51.10
CA GLN A 113 -119.84 7.64 -52.11
C GLN A 113 -118.84 7.72 -53.27
N ALA A 114 -118.59 8.91 -53.82
CA ALA A 114 -117.65 9.09 -54.92
C ALA A 114 -116.22 8.66 -54.53
N PHE A 115 -115.82 8.97 -53.29
CA PHE A 115 -114.52 8.56 -52.78
C PHE A 115 -114.42 7.04 -52.58
N LEU A 116 -115.43 6.41 -51.98
CA LEU A 116 -115.45 4.97 -51.75
C LEU A 116 -115.53 4.15 -53.04
N ALA A 117 -116.07 4.72 -54.13
CA ALA A 117 -116.06 4.09 -55.44
C ALA A 117 -114.62 4.02 -55.99
N ASP A 118 -114.04 5.18 -56.33
CA ASP A 118 -112.77 5.22 -57.07
C ASP A 118 -111.77 6.27 -56.56
N GLY A 119 -112.17 7.17 -55.66
CA GLY A 119 -111.34 8.31 -55.22
C GLY A 119 -110.09 7.94 -54.42
N TRP A 120 -109.99 6.70 -53.93
CA TRP A 120 -108.84 6.20 -53.16
C TRP A 120 -107.70 5.64 -54.02
N ALA A 121 -107.96 5.26 -55.28
CA ALA A 121 -107.04 4.46 -56.09
C ALA A 121 -105.74 5.20 -56.46
N GLN A 122 -105.82 6.44 -56.96
CA GLN A 122 -104.63 7.23 -57.31
C GLN A 122 -103.74 7.56 -56.10
N PRO A 123 -104.29 8.02 -54.96
CA PRO A 123 -103.47 8.25 -53.78
C PRO A 123 -102.68 7.02 -53.29
N ARG A 124 -103.18 5.80 -53.51
CA ARG A 124 -102.45 4.55 -53.19
C ARG A 124 -101.25 4.33 -54.11
N LEU A 125 -101.41 4.64 -55.40
CA LEU A 125 -100.31 4.55 -56.37
C LEU A 125 -99.20 5.56 -56.06
N ASP A 126 -99.58 6.77 -55.63
CA ASP A 126 -98.61 7.78 -55.19
C ASP A 126 -97.83 7.32 -53.97
N ASP A 127 -98.49 6.73 -52.97
CA ASP A 127 -97.83 6.18 -51.77
C ASP A 127 -96.80 5.08 -52.14
N ILE A 128 -97.16 4.14 -53.03
CA ILE A 128 -96.25 3.09 -53.51
C ILE A 128 -95.03 3.71 -54.22
N ARG A 129 -95.25 4.69 -55.10
CA ARG A 129 -94.15 5.35 -55.82
C ARG A 129 -93.19 6.08 -54.87
N VAL A 130 -93.71 6.69 -53.80
CA VAL A 130 -92.90 7.32 -52.76
C VAL A 130 -92.02 6.27 -52.05
N GLU A 131 -92.57 5.13 -51.66
CA GLU A 131 -91.81 4.05 -51.01
C GLU A 131 -90.68 3.50 -51.89
N VAL A 132 -90.93 3.30 -53.19
CA VAL A 132 -89.88 2.89 -54.15
C VAL A 132 -88.82 3.98 -54.30
N THR A 133 -89.22 5.25 -54.34
CA THR A 133 -88.29 6.39 -54.44
C THR A 133 -87.42 6.53 -53.19
N GLN A 134 -87.97 6.26 -52.00
CA GLN A 134 -87.19 6.23 -50.76
C GLN A 134 -86.17 5.08 -50.78
N ALA A 135 -86.55 3.90 -51.27
CA ALA A 135 -85.62 2.79 -51.45
C ALA A 135 -84.53 3.10 -52.49
N LEU A 136 -84.84 3.84 -53.55
CA LEU A 136 -83.86 4.35 -54.52
C LEU A 136 -82.88 5.34 -53.86
N ALA A 137 -83.34 6.21 -52.96
CA ALA A 137 -82.46 7.18 -52.32
C ALA A 137 -81.51 6.54 -51.29
N ALA A 138 -82.00 5.54 -50.54
CA ALA A 138 -81.27 4.93 -49.43
C ALA A 138 -80.52 3.63 -49.78
N GLY A 139 -80.84 3.00 -50.91
CA GLY A 139 -80.29 1.69 -51.28
C GLY A 139 -78.85 1.71 -51.80
N GLY A 140 -78.18 0.56 -51.73
CA GLY A 140 -76.90 0.31 -52.40
C GLY A 140 -77.02 0.24 -53.94
N PRO A 141 -75.91 0.15 -54.69
CA PRO A 141 -75.93 0.19 -56.16
C PRO A 141 -76.90 -0.80 -56.84
N GLY A 142 -77.05 -2.00 -56.29
CA GLY A 142 -78.00 -3.02 -56.73
C GLY A 142 -79.44 -2.64 -56.41
N VAL A 143 -79.72 -2.18 -55.19
CA VAL A 143 -81.07 -1.70 -54.80
C VAL A 143 -81.48 -0.47 -55.61
N GLN A 144 -80.56 0.46 -55.86
CA GLN A 144 -80.82 1.63 -56.70
C GLN A 144 -81.16 1.24 -58.14
N ARG A 145 -80.43 0.28 -58.71
CA ARG A 145 -80.72 -0.24 -60.05
C ARG A 145 -82.12 -0.87 -60.09
N ALA A 146 -82.43 -1.75 -59.14
CA ALA A 146 -83.73 -2.41 -59.06
C ALA A 146 -84.89 -1.42 -58.81
N ALA A 147 -84.68 -0.39 -57.97
CA ALA A 147 -85.67 0.64 -57.71
C ALA A 147 -85.93 1.56 -58.93
N ARG A 148 -84.88 1.89 -59.71
CA ARG A 148 -85.05 2.61 -60.99
C ARG A 148 -85.85 1.81 -62.01
N GLU A 149 -85.55 0.51 -62.11
CA GLU A 149 -86.32 -0.41 -62.96
C GLU A 149 -87.79 -0.47 -62.52
N ALA A 150 -88.05 -0.53 -61.22
CA ALA A 150 -89.40 -0.53 -60.66
C ALA A 150 -90.16 0.80 -60.92
N LEU A 151 -89.51 1.95 -60.73
CA LEU A 151 -90.12 3.27 -61.01
C LEU A 151 -90.43 3.50 -62.49
N ALA A 152 -89.63 2.92 -63.39
CA ALA A 152 -89.88 2.94 -64.83
C ALA A 152 -90.96 1.92 -65.27
N GLY A 153 -91.38 1.04 -64.36
CA GLY A 153 -92.32 -0.05 -64.59
C GLY A 153 -93.77 0.26 -64.21
N THR A 154 -94.61 -0.78 -64.27
CA THR A 154 -96.04 -0.71 -63.90
C THR A 154 -96.22 -0.65 -62.37
N PRO A 155 -97.40 -0.23 -61.87
CA PRO A 155 -97.72 -0.31 -60.44
C PRO A 155 -97.45 -1.67 -59.80
N GLU A 156 -97.72 -2.76 -60.52
CA GLU A 156 -97.46 -4.12 -60.04
C GLU A 156 -95.95 -4.39 -59.90
N GLN A 157 -95.12 -3.84 -60.80
CA GLN A 157 -93.66 -3.94 -60.70
C GLN A 157 -93.09 -3.10 -59.54
N GLN A 158 -93.71 -1.96 -59.25
CA GLN A 158 -93.37 -1.15 -58.07
C GLN A 158 -93.71 -1.90 -56.78
N GLN A 159 -94.87 -2.57 -56.74
CA GLN A 159 -95.27 -3.39 -55.61
C GLN A 159 -94.40 -4.64 -55.47
N GLU A 160 -94.03 -5.31 -56.57
CA GLU A 160 -93.15 -6.49 -56.55
C GLU A 160 -91.72 -6.14 -56.08
N PHE A 161 -91.23 -4.95 -56.45
CA PHE A 161 -89.97 -4.47 -55.91
C PHE A 161 -90.04 -4.27 -54.39
N LEU A 162 -91.13 -3.67 -53.88
CA LEU A 162 -91.29 -3.45 -52.44
C LEU A 162 -91.51 -4.75 -51.67
N SER A 163 -92.16 -5.75 -52.25
CA SER A 163 -92.43 -7.04 -51.61
C SER A 163 -91.20 -7.96 -51.58
N THR A 164 -90.48 -8.10 -52.70
CA THR A 164 -89.39 -9.10 -52.82
C THR A 164 -88.13 -8.54 -53.47
N GLY A 165 -88.26 -7.66 -54.48
CA GLY A 165 -87.13 -7.20 -55.30
C GLY A 165 -86.07 -6.43 -54.53
N ARG A 166 -86.49 -5.60 -53.57
CA ARG A 166 -85.59 -4.80 -52.71
C ARG A 166 -84.67 -5.69 -51.87
N ALA A 167 -85.21 -6.70 -51.20
CA ALA A 167 -84.44 -7.59 -50.33
C ALA A 167 -83.41 -8.39 -51.14
N LYS A 168 -83.80 -8.90 -52.31
CA LYS A 168 -82.90 -9.61 -53.21
C LYS A 168 -81.75 -8.72 -53.73
N ALA A 169 -82.05 -7.47 -54.06
CA ALA A 169 -81.04 -6.53 -54.51
C ALA A 169 -80.07 -6.14 -53.39
N GLN A 170 -80.58 -5.96 -52.16
CA GLN A 170 -79.78 -5.68 -50.97
C GLN A 170 -78.79 -6.82 -50.66
N ALA A 171 -79.24 -8.08 -50.72
CA ALA A 171 -78.37 -9.24 -50.50
C ALA A 171 -77.20 -9.33 -51.50
N GLY A 172 -77.39 -8.83 -52.74
CA GLY A 172 -76.32 -8.70 -53.73
C GLY A 172 -75.29 -7.63 -53.37
N ASP A 173 -75.76 -6.46 -52.92
CA ASP A 173 -74.90 -5.37 -52.47
C ASP A 173 -74.10 -5.75 -51.21
N ASP A 174 -74.73 -6.44 -50.26
CA ASP A 174 -74.12 -6.89 -49.01
C ASP A 174 -72.98 -7.89 -49.27
N ARG A 175 -73.17 -8.86 -50.18
CA ARG A 175 -72.11 -9.81 -50.56
C ARG A 175 -70.89 -9.13 -51.20
N VAL A 176 -71.12 -8.11 -52.03
CA VAL A 176 -70.02 -7.30 -52.59
C VAL A 176 -69.31 -6.54 -51.48
N ARG A 177 -70.05 -5.96 -50.53
CA ARG A 177 -69.48 -5.24 -49.39
C ARG A 177 -68.61 -6.15 -48.53
N VAL A 178 -69.08 -7.35 -48.18
CA VAL A 178 -68.28 -8.32 -47.42
C VAL A 178 -67.01 -8.73 -48.16
N THR A 179 -67.07 -8.92 -49.48
CA THR A 179 -65.88 -9.25 -50.29
C THR A 179 -64.83 -8.13 -50.25
N GLN A 180 -65.26 -6.86 -50.29
CA GLN A 180 -64.36 -5.71 -50.16
C GLN A 180 -63.71 -5.64 -48.77
N LEU A 181 -64.50 -5.86 -47.71
CA LEU A 181 -64.00 -5.89 -46.33
C LEU A 181 -63.02 -7.05 -46.12
N MET A 182 -63.30 -8.23 -46.69
CA MET A 182 -62.40 -9.39 -46.68
C MET A 182 -61.05 -9.09 -47.34
N ALA A 183 -61.05 -8.38 -48.47
CA ALA A 183 -59.81 -8.03 -49.17
C ALA A 183 -58.91 -7.07 -48.38
N ALA A 184 -59.51 -6.13 -47.65
CA ALA A 184 -58.80 -5.12 -46.87
C ALA A 184 -58.50 -5.54 -45.42
N GLY A 185 -59.23 -6.52 -44.88
CA GLY A 185 -59.15 -6.95 -43.49
C GLY A 185 -57.94 -7.82 -43.14
N GLY A 186 -57.66 -7.94 -41.84
CA GLY A 186 -56.65 -8.85 -41.31
C GLY A 186 -57.11 -10.32 -41.30
N PRO A 187 -56.30 -11.23 -40.73
CA PRO A 187 -56.59 -12.67 -40.71
C PRO A 187 -57.96 -13.03 -40.12
N GLN A 188 -58.37 -12.41 -39.02
CA GLN A 188 -59.65 -12.69 -38.37
C GLN A 188 -60.81 -12.14 -39.21
N VAL A 189 -60.69 -10.94 -39.77
CA VAL A 189 -61.70 -10.40 -40.71
C VAL A 189 -61.83 -11.29 -41.95
N LYS A 190 -60.71 -11.77 -42.50
CA LYS A 190 -60.73 -12.68 -43.66
C LYS A 190 -61.46 -13.98 -43.34
N ARG A 191 -61.16 -14.58 -42.19
CA ARG A 191 -61.80 -15.82 -41.74
C ARG A 191 -63.29 -15.64 -41.51
N ALA A 192 -63.70 -14.60 -40.79
CA ALA A 192 -65.10 -14.31 -40.49
C ALA A 192 -65.91 -13.94 -41.76
N ALA A 193 -65.34 -13.12 -42.64
CA ALA A 193 -65.98 -12.76 -43.91
C ALA A 193 -66.15 -13.97 -44.85
N GLN A 194 -65.15 -14.86 -44.91
CA GLN A 194 -65.25 -16.08 -45.72
C GLN A 194 -66.34 -17.03 -45.20
N ILE A 195 -66.51 -17.14 -43.88
CA ILE A 195 -67.59 -17.90 -43.26
C ILE A 195 -68.94 -17.31 -43.64
N ALA A 196 -69.10 -15.99 -43.51
CA ALA A 196 -70.34 -15.29 -43.87
C ALA A 196 -70.71 -15.44 -45.35
N LEU A 197 -69.74 -15.30 -46.27
CA LEU A 197 -69.97 -15.47 -47.71
C LEU A 197 -70.39 -16.89 -48.11
N ASN A 198 -69.98 -17.90 -47.33
CA ASN A 198 -70.39 -19.28 -47.53
C ASN A 198 -71.79 -19.59 -46.96
N GLY A 199 -72.40 -18.65 -46.22
CA GLY A 199 -73.72 -18.78 -45.60
C GLY A 199 -74.88 -18.17 -46.41
N THR A 200 -76.01 -17.92 -45.72
CA THR A 200 -77.22 -17.29 -46.25
C THR A 200 -77.07 -15.76 -46.36
N ALA A 201 -78.09 -15.08 -46.89
CA ALA A 201 -78.12 -13.61 -46.90
C ALA A 201 -78.09 -13.04 -45.46
N ASP A 202 -78.73 -13.73 -44.51
CA ASP A 202 -78.71 -13.34 -43.10
C ASP A 202 -77.33 -13.49 -42.47
N ASP A 203 -76.54 -14.52 -42.85
CA ASP A 203 -75.16 -14.68 -42.36
C ASP A 203 -74.25 -13.52 -42.85
N VAL A 204 -74.48 -13.05 -44.09
CA VAL A 204 -73.78 -11.89 -44.65
C VAL A 204 -74.21 -10.60 -43.95
N ALA A 205 -75.50 -10.43 -43.67
CA ALA A 205 -76.02 -9.26 -42.96
C ALA A 205 -75.53 -9.23 -41.50
N GLU A 206 -75.57 -10.36 -40.78
CA GLU A 206 -75.07 -10.50 -39.40
C GLU A 206 -73.58 -10.14 -39.32
N PHE A 207 -72.77 -10.60 -40.29
CA PHE A 207 -71.38 -10.20 -40.37
C PHE A 207 -71.20 -8.69 -40.58
N LEU A 208 -72.00 -8.06 -41.46
CA LEU A 208 -71.89 -6.61 -41.69
C LEU A 208 -72.33 -5.78 -40.48
N THR A 209 -73.32 -6.25 -39.73
CA THR A 209 -73.86 -5.53 -38.56
C THR A 209 -72.94 -5.67 -37.35
N THR A 210 -72.53 -6.89 -37.00
CA THR A 210 -71.80 -7.18 -35.76
C THR A 210 -70.48 -7.91 -36.00
N GLY A 211 -70.43 -8.91 -36.88
CA GLY A 211 -69.26 -9.77 -37.06
C GLY A 211 -67.98 -9.08 -37.55
N TYR A 212 -68.09 -8.07 -38.42
CA TYR A 212 -66.95 -7.33 -38.95
C TYR A 212 -66.23 -6.54 -37.86
N GLN A 213 -66.98 -5.87 -36.98
CA GLN A 213 -66.40 -5.06 -35.90
C GLN A 213 -65.64 -5.93 -34.90
N VAL A 214 -66.19 -7.10 -34.55
CA VAL A 214 -65.53 -8.10 -33.70
C VAL A 214 -64.23 -8.57 -34.33
N ALA A 215 -64.27 -8.96 -35.60
CA ALA A 215 -63.09 -9.46 -36.29
C ALA A 215 -61.98 -8.40 -36.46
N VAL A 216 -62.34 -7.13 -36.69
CA VAL A 216 -61.37 -6.02 -36.71
C VAL A 216 -60.75 -5.80 -35.34
N ALA A 217 -61.55 -5.83 -34.26
CA ALA A 217 -61.05 -5.68 -32.90
C ALA A 217 -60.06 -6.81 -32.54
N GLN A 218 -60.37 -8.05 -32.95
CA GLN A 218 -59.49 -9.21 -32.77
C GLN A 218 -58.19 -9.08 -33.57
N ASP A 219 -58.23 -8.62 -34.82
CA ASP A 219 -57.02 -8.35 -35.61
C ASP A 219 -56.14 -7.27 -34.96
N HIS A 220 -56.72 -6.21 -34.42
CA HIS A 220 -55.99 -5.16 -33.70
C HIS A 220 -55.38 -5.68 -32.38
N GLU A 221 -56.11 -6.50 -31.63
CA GLU A 221 -55.61 -7.13 -30.40
C GLU A 221 -54.40 -8.02 -30.71
N THR A 222 -54.54 -8.95 -31.66
CA THR A 222 -53.46 -9.86 -32.05
C THR A 222 -52.22 -9.10 -32.49
N LEU A 223 -52.38 -8.08 -33.35
CA LEU A 223 -51.26 -7.25 -33.79
C LEU A 223 -50.57 -6.55 -32.60
N THR A 224 -51.34 -5.96 -31.69
CA THR A 224 -50.79 -5.21 -30.55
C THR A 224 -50.05 -6.14 -29.58
N VAL A 225 -50.64 -7.29 -29.25
CA VAL A 225 -50.04 -8.26 -28.31
C VAL A 225 -48.81 -8.91 -28.94
N ALA A 226 -48.83 -9.22 -30.24
CA ALA A 226 -47.65 -9.74 -30.96
C ALA A 226 -46.50 -8.73 -30.98
N GLN A 227 -46.77 -7.45 -31.28
CA GLN A 227 -45.75 -6.39 -31.24
C GLN A 227 -45.14 -6.20 -29.85
N LEU A 228 -45.95 -6.36 -28.78
CA LEU A 228 -45.46 -6.30 -27.40
C LEU A 228 -44.63 -7.54 -27.03
N ALA A 229 -44.98 -8.72 -27.56
CA ALA A 229 -44.16 -9.93 -27.41
C ALA A 229 -42.81 -9.77 -28.12
N ASP A 230 -42.78 -9.22 -29.34
CA ASP A 230 -41.55 -8.90 -30.06
C ASP A 230 -40.70 -7.87 -29.29
N LEU A 231 -41.32 -6.80 -28.76
CA LEU A 231 -40.62 -5.80 -27.94
C LEU A 231 -40.01 -6.43 -26.68
N ALA A 232 -40.71 -7.36 -26.03
CA ALA A 232 -40.18 -8.10 -24.89
C ALA A 232 -38.99 -8.99 -25.28
N ALA A 233 -39.05 -9.63 -26.45
CA ALA A 233 -37.95 -10.47 -26.98
C ALA A 233 -36.72 -9.63 -27.36
N ASP A 234 -36.91 -8.48 -28.01
CA ASP A 234 -35.82 -7.54 -28.33
C ASP A 234 -35.14 -7.01 -27.07
N ALA A 235 -35.94 -6.64 -26.06
CA ALA A 235 -35.44 -6.22 -24.76
C ALA A 235 -34.68 -7.34 -24.04
N GLN A 236 -35.17 -8.57 -24.10
CA GLN A 236 -34.45 -9.75 -23.59
C GLN A 236 -33.10 -9.95 -24.30
N THR A 237 -33.05 -9.77 -25.62
CA THR A 237 -31.81 -9.87 -26.42
C THR A 237 -30.80 -8.79 -26.01
N ARG A 238 -31.25 -7.55 -25.78
CA ARG A 238 -30.39 -6.47 -25.25
C ARG A 238 -29.85 -6.81 -23.85
N ALA A 239 -30.70 -7.33 -22.97
CA ALA A 239 -30.28 -7.76 -21.63
C ALA A 239 -29.21 -8.87 -21.72
N ALA A 240 -29.37 -9.84 -22.62
CA ALA A 240 -28.39 -10.90 -22.86
C ALA A 240 -27.04 -10.33 -23.36
N ALA A 241 -27.06 -9.44 -24.34
CA ALA A 241 -25.85 -8.82 -24.87
C ALA A 241 -25.08 -8.03 -23.80
N GLN A 242 -25.78 -7.23 -23.01
CA GLN A 242 -25.19 -6.48 -21.89
C GLN A 242 -24.66 -7.41 -20.79
N THR A 243 -25.30 -8.56 -20.57
CA THR A 243 -24.81 -9.58 -19.64
C THR A 243 -23.46 -10.14 -20.07
N GLU A 244 -23.27 -10.43 -21.36
CA GLU A 244 -21.97 -10.87 -21.87
C GLU A 244 -20.92 -9.76 -21.78
N THR A 245 -21.27 -8.50 -22.09
CA THR A 245 -20.37 -7.35 -21.86
C THR A 245 -19.95 -7.23 -20.39
N ALA A 246 -20.88 -7.43 -19.44
CA ALA A 246 -20.57 -7.41 -18.01
C ALA A 246 -19.63 -8.56 -17.60
N LYS A 247 -19.80 -9.76 -18.17
CA LYS A 247 -18.92 -10.92 -17.93
C LYS A 247 -17.52 -10.70 -18.50
N GLU A 248 -17.40 -10.18 -19.71
CA GLU A 248 -16.10 -9.88 -20.34
C GLU A 248 -15.34 -8.81 -19.54
N ALA A 249 -16.02 -7.73 -19.15
CA ALA A 249 -15.45 -6.68 -18.32
C ALA A 249 -15.06 -7.22 -16.93
N SER A 250 -15.87 -8.10 -16.33
CA SER A 250 -15.52 -8.79 -15.09
C SER A 250 -14.26 -9.66 -15.22
N ALA A 251 -14.13 -10.41 -16.32
CA ALA A 251 -12.92 -11.21 -16.58
C ALA A 251 -11.67 -10.33 -16.74
N GLN A 252 -11.79 -9.18 -17.41
CA GLN A 252 -10.71 -8.19 -17.51
C GLN A 252 -10.31 -7.65 -16.12
N ALA A 253 -11.28 -7.33 -15.27
CA ALA A 253 -11.01 -6.85 -13.91
C ALA A 253 -10.26 -7.90 -13.07
N VAL A 254 -10.67 -9.17 -13.15
CA VAL A 254 -10.01 -10.28 -12.47
C VAL A 254 -8.57 -10.49 -12.98
N GLN A 255 -8.37 -10.40 -14.30
CA GLN A 255 -7.03 -10.53 -14.88
C GLN A 255 -6.11 -9.38 -14.44
N ALA A 256 -6.60 -8.14 -14.47
CA ALA A 256 -5.86 -6.98 -14.01
C ALA A 256 -5.52 -7.08 -12.51
N ALA A 257 -6.44 -7.56 -11.67
CA ALA A 257 -6.17 -7.81 -10.26
C ALA A 257 -5.06 -8.85 -10.03
N GLU A 258 -5.02 -9.93 -10.84
CA GLU A 258 -3.96 -10.93 -10.77
C GLU A 258 -2.59 -10.37 -11.22
N LEU A 259 -2.56 -9.51 -12.24
CA LEU A 259 -1.35 -8.81 -12.66
C LEU A 259 -0.86 -7.84 -11.57
N ALA A 260 -1.77 -7.09 -10.94
CA ALA A 260 -1.46 -6.24 -9.79
C ALA A 260 -0.85 -7.05 -8.63
N ARG A 261 -1.39 -8.24 -8.35
CA ARG A 261 -0.83 -9.18 -7.35
C ARG A 261 0.59 -9.62 -7.69
N GLN A 262 0.86 -9.96 -8.95
CA GLN A 262 2.19 -10.38 -9.40
C GLN A 262 3.21 -9.24 -9.30
N ALA A 263 2.82 -8.02 -9.70
CA ALA A 263 3.63 -6.83 -9.57
C ALA A 263 3.91 -6.50 -8.09
N ALA A 264 2.91 -6.63 -7.20
CA ALA A 264 3.09 -6.46 -5.76
C ALA A 264 4.05 -7.50 -5.16
N GLN A 265 3.96 -8.77 -5.58
CA GLN A 265 4.91 -9.81 -5.16
C GLN A 265 6.34 -9.48 -5.62
N LYS A 266 6.50 -9.01 -6.87
CA LYS A 266 7.80 -8.57 -7.39
C LYS A 266 8.35 -7.41 -6.56
N ALA A 267 7.52 -6.41 -6.22
CA ALA A 267 7.93 -5.31 -5.35
C ALA A 267 8.42 -5.81 -3.98
N ALA A 268 7.74 -6.80 -3.39
CA ALA A 268 8.14 -7.41 -2.12
C ALA A 268 9.47 -8.19 -2.24
N ASP A 269 9.67 -8.95 -3.31
CA ASP A 269 10.90 -9.71 -3.54
C ASP A 269 12.12 -8.78 -3.74
N GLU A 270 11.95 -7.70 -4.51
CA GLU A 270 12.98 -6.66 -4.70
C GLU A 270 13.26 -5.91 -3.39
N THR A 271 12.25 -5.69 -2.55
CA THR A 271 12.41 -5.09 -1.22
C THR A 271 13.25 -5.99 -0.30
N GLN A 272 13.03 -7.31 -0.34
CA GLN A 272 13.84 -8.26 0.42
C GLN A 272 15.28 -8.30 -0.07
N ALA A 273 15.52 -8.22 -1.38
CA ALA A 273 16.87 -8.12 -1.93
C ALA A 273 17.57 -6.82 -1.49
N ALA A 274 16.86 -5.67 -1.51
CA ALA A 274 17.39 -4.41 -0.99
C ALA A 274 17.73 -4.48 0.51
N HIS A 275 16.90 -5.17 1.31
CA HIS A 275 17.20 -5.45 2.71
C HIS A 275 18.52 -6.23 2.86
N ASP A 276 18.68 -7.33 2.13
CA ASP A 276 19.84 -8.20 2.24
C ASP A 276 21.13 -7.48 1.83
N ASP A 277 21.07 -6.67 0.77
CA ASP A 277 22.17 -5.80 0.34
C ASP A 277 22.50 -4.71 1.38
N SER A 278 21.51 -4.16 2.07
CA SER A 278 21.76 -3.23 3.19
C SER A 278 22.54 -3.88 4.33
N GLN A 279 22.26 -5.16 4.63
CA GLN A 279 22.99 -5.93 5.63
C GLN A 279 24.41 -6.24 5.15
N LEU A 280 24.60 -6.56 3.87
CA LEU A 280 25.93 -6.75 3.27
C LEU A 280 26.76 -5.46 3.35
N ALA A 281 26.16 -4.31 3.03
CA ALA A 281 26.80 -3.01 3.14
C ALA A 281 27.21 -2.69 4.58
N ALA A 282 26.32 -2.94 5.56
CA ALA A 282 26.61 -2.75 6.98
C ALA A 282 27.75 -3.67 7.48
N ALA A 283 27.74 -4.94 7.08
CA ALA A 283 28.80 -5.89 7.43
C ALA A 283 30.15 -5.50 6.83
N ALA A 284 30.15 -5.00 5.59
CA ALA A 284 31.34 -4.49 4.92
C ALA A 284 31.88 -3.21 5.59
N ALA A 285 30.99 -2.29 5.99
CA ALA A 285 31.35 -1.12 6.79
C ALA A 285 32.00 -1.50 8.13
N GLY A 286 31.46 -2.52 8.82
CA GLY A 286 32.05 -3.06 10.04
C GLY A 286 33.46 -3.61 9.83
N ARG A 287 33.71 -4.34 8.73
CA ARG A 287 35.06 -4.80 8.36
C ARG A 287 36.01 -3.64 8.05
N ALA A 288 35.54 -2.61 7.36
CA ALA A 288 36.33 -1.41 7.08
C ALA A 288 36.74 -0.69 8.37
N ALA A 289 35.82 -0.57 9.34
CA ALA A 289 36.08 0.04 10.64
C ALA A 289 37.08 -0.76 11.49
N ASP A 290 36.96 -2.09 11.54
CA ASP A 290 37.94 -2.95 12.25
C ASP A 290 39.34 -2.82 11.64
N ALA A 291 39.45 -2.91 10.32
CA ALA A 291 40.70 -2.75 9.60
C ALA A 291 41.31 -1.35 9.84
N ALA A 292 40.48 -0.29 9.89
CA ALA A 292 40.93 1.06 10.23
C ALA A 292 41.45 1.16 11.68
N SER A 293 40.77 0.56 12.64
CA SER A 293 41.22 0.54 14.05
C SER A 293 42.56 -0.18 14.19
N ARG A 294 42.69 -1.35 13.55
CA ARG A 294 43.94 -2.12 13.55
C ARG A 294 45.07 -1.38 12.80
N ALA A 295 44.75 -0.65 11.73
CA ALA A 295 45.73 0.20 11.04
C ALA A 295 46.22 1.33 11.95
N ALA A 296 45.35 1.92 12.76
CA ALA A 296 45.72 2.92 13.76
C ALA A 296 46.60 2.34 14.87
N ASP A 297 46.33 1.12 15.35
CA ASP A 297 47.20 0.41 16.31
C ASP A 297 48.59 0.12 15.75
N ALA A 298 48.65 -0.35 14.49
CA ALA A 298 49.91 -0.55 13.78
C ALA A 298 50.67 0.77 13.62
N ALA A 299 49.97 1.87 13.30
CA ALA A 299 50.58 3.21 13.23
C ALA A 299 51.12 3.68 14.59
N ARG A 300 50.38 3.48 15.69
CA ARG A 300 50.86 3.75 17.06
C ARG A 300 52.14 2.96 17.36
N THR A 301 52.18 1.68 17.01
CA THR A 301 53.35 0.81 17.19
C THR A 301 54.56 1.35 16.41
N ALA A 302 54.36 1.75 15.14
CA ALA A 302 55.41 2.35 14.32
C ALA A 302 55.94 3.67 14.92
N ILE A 303 55.05 4.54 15.44
CA ILE A 303 55.41 5.80 16.10
C ILE A 303 56.23 5.55 17.37
N HIS A 304 55.80 4.62 18.23
CA HIS A 304 56.54 4.26 19.44
C HIS A 304 57.93 3.70 19.12
N ALA A 305 58.02 2.81 18.13
CA ALA A 305 59.29 2.27 17.66
C ALA A 305 60.21 3.37 17.10
N ALA A 306 59.66 4.33 16.34
CA ALA A 306 60.42 5.49 15.88
C ALA A 306 60.96 6.36 17.02
N SER A 307 60.14 6.67 18.03
CA SER A 307 60.60 7.41 19.22
C SER A 307 61.68 6.65 20.00
N ALA A 308 61.54 5.33 20.14
CA ALA A 308 62.55 4.47 20.78
C ALA A 308 63.87 4.44 19.97
N ALA A 309 63.79 4.41 18.64
CA ALA A 309 64.96 4.52 17.77
C ALA A 309 65.65 5.89 17.92
N THR A 310 64.90 6.99 17.96
CA THR A 310 65.45 8.35 18.20
C THR A 310 66.12 8.46 19.56
N ASN A 311 65.52 7.91 20.61
CA ASN A 311 66.12 7.87 21.94
C ASN A 311 67.42 7.07 21.95
N SER A 312 67.44 5.91 21.29
CA SER A 312 68.64 5.09 21.15
C SER A 312 69.73 5.81 20.35
N ALA A 313 69.38 6.57 19.32
CA ALA A 313 70.32 7.41 18.58
C ALA A 313 70.94 8.52 19.45
N ARG A 314 70.16 9.15 20.32
CA ARG A 314 70.66 10.15 21.28
C ARG A 314 71.60 9.53 22.31
N VAL A 315 71.31 8.33 22.81
CA VAL A 315 72.23 7.58 23.68
C VAL A 315 73.53 7.28 22.95
N ALA A 316 73.47 6.85 21.69
CA ALA A 316 74.65 6.59 20.88
C ALA A 316 75.49 7.86 20.65
N ALA A 317 74.84 9.01 20.38
CA ALA A 317 75.51 10.30 20.21
C ALA A 317 76.20 10.78 21.50
N ASN A 318 75.54 10.67 22.65
CA ASN A 318 76.12 11.03 23.94
C ASN A 318 77.33 10.15 24.29
N ALA A 319 77.21 8.84 24.06
CA ALA A 319 78.31 7.91 24.26
C ALA A 319 79.49 8.20 23.30
N ALA A 320 79.21 8.58 22.04
CA ALA A 320 80.25 9.01 21.11
C ALA A 320 80.97 10.29 21.57
N ALA A 321 80.23 11.29 22.07
CA ALA A 321 80.82 12.50 22.63
C ALA A 321 81.71 12.19 23.85
N GLN A 322 81.25 11.33 24.76
CA GLN A 322 82.04 10.90 25.93
C GLN A 322 83.29 10.11 25.52
N ALA A 323 83.20 9.26 24.50
CA ALA A 323 84.35 8.55 23.94
C ALA A 323 85.38 9.52 23.34
N ALA A 324 84.92 10.54 22.62
CA ALA A 324 85.79 11.59 22.07
C ALA A 324 86.48 12.41 23.16
N THR A 325 85.76 12.80 24.22
CA THR A 325 86.36 13.50 25.38
C THR A 325 87.44 12.65 26.05
N ALA A 326 87.16 11.36 26.28
CA ALA A 326 88.12 10.45 26.86
C ALA A 326 89.36 10.25 25.94
N ALA A 327 89.18 10.23 24.62
CA ALA A 327 90.29 10.18 23.67
C ALA A 327 91.20 11.41 23.74
N VAL A 328 90.62 12.61 23.83
CA VAL A 328 91.39 13.86 24.00
C VAL A 328 92.17 13.83 25.32
N GLN A 329 91.54 13.39 26.41
CA GLN A 329 92.19 13.27 27.73
C GLN A 329 93.34 12.24 27.71
N ALA A 330 93.16 11.10 27.03
CA ALA A 330 94.21 10.12 26.80
C ALA A 330 95.38 10.71 26.01
N GLY A 331 95.11 11.50 24.97
CA GLY A 331 96.12 12.22 24.19
C GLY A 331 96.92 13.23 25.03
N GLN A 332 96.25 14.02 25.87
CA GLN A 332 96.92 14.96 26.77
C GLN A 332 97.80 14.24 27.81
N ALA A 333 97.31 13.12 28.36
CA ALA A 333 98.07 12.29 29.28
C ALA A 333 99.31 11.67 28.62
N ALA A 334 99.17 11.20 27.37
CA ALA A 334 100.30 10.72 26.59
C ALA A 334 101.37 11.80 26.33
N THR A 335 100.96 13.04 26.05
CA THR A 335 101.89 14.16 25.92
C THR A 335 102.63 14.43 27.23
N ARG A 336 101.94 14.42 28.37
CA ARG A 336 102.59 14.58 29.68
C ARG A 336 103.60 13.46 29.95
N ALA A 337 103.27 12.22 29.62
CA ALA A 337 104.19 11.09 29.76
C ALA A 337 105.46 11.28 28.90
N ARG A 338 105.33 11.74 27.65
CA ARG A 338 106.47 12.07 26.79
C ARG A 338 107.33 13.21 27.34
N SER A 339 106.72 14.28 27.85
CA SER A 339 107.45 15.40 28.44
C SER A 339 108.26 14.96 29.66
N ALA A 340 107.65 14.16 30.55
CA ALA A 340 108.32 13.62 31.73
C ALA A 340 109.45 12.65 31.33
N ALA A 341 109.26 11.81 30.30
CA ALA A 341 110.31 10.96 29.76
C ALA A 341 111.50 11.75 29.21
N SER A 342 111.24 12.85 28.48
CA SER A 342 112.29 13.73 27.99
C SER A 342 113.07 14.40 29.12
N ALA A 343 112.40 14.79 30.21
CA ALA A 343 113.05 15.33 31.40
C ALA A 343 113.93 14.29 32.09
N ALA A 344 113.43 13.05 32.24
CA ALA A 344 114.20 11.93 32.79
C ALA A 344 115.45 11.63 31.95
N ALA A 345 115.35 11.66 30.62
CA ALA A 345 116.49 11.50 29.72
C ALA A 345 117.52 12.63 29.85
N THR A 346 117.05 13.87 30.02
CA THR A 346 117.93 15.03 30.24
C THR A 346 118.70 14.90 31.56
N ASP A 347 118.03 14.49 32.62
CA ASP A 347 118.64 14.30 33.93
C ASP A 347 119.62 13.11 33.95
N ALA A 348 119.34 12.05 33.17
CA ALA A 348 120.31 10.98 32.94
C ALA A 348 121.59 11.49 32.28
N GLY A 349 121.48 12.37 31.28
CA GLY A 349 122.64 13.03 30.68
C GLY A 349 123.45 13.87 31.67
N LYS A 350 122.78 14.60 32.58
CA LYS A 350 123.46 15.36 33.65
C LYS A 350 124.15 14.42 34.65
N ALA A 351 123.51 13.31 35.01
CA ALA A 351 124.09 12.32 35.90
C ALA A 351 125.37 11.72 35.30
N ASP A 352 125.37 11.45 33.99
CA ASP A 352 126.55 10.97 33.27
C ASP A 352 127.68 12.00 33.17
N GLN A 353 127.35 13.28 32.93
CA GLN A 353 128.33 14.36 32.96
C GLN A 353 128.99 14.50 34.34
N ALA A 354 128.19 14.44 35.40
CA ALA A 354 128.68 14.51 36.78
C ALA A 354 129.53 13.28 37.14
N ARG A 355 129.17 12.10 36.65
CA ARG A 355 130.01 10.89 36.71
C ARG A 355 131.36 11.10 36.04
N GLN A 356 131.37 11.62 34.82
CA GLN A 356 132.62 11.86 34.11
C GLN A 356 133.52 12.83 34.86
N ALA A 357 132.95 13.92 35.41
CA ALA A 357 133.69 14.85 36.27
C ALA A 357 134.26 14.17 37.52
N ALA A 358 133.54 13.22 38.12
CA ALA A 358 134.03 12.43 39.26
C ALA A 358 135.20 11.50 38.86
N VAL A 359 135.10 10.87 37.69
CA VAL A 359 136.16 10.02 37.12
C VAL A 359 137.41 10.83 36.78
N ASP A 360 137.25 12.02 36.19
CA ASP A 360 138.36 12.91 35.86
C ASP A 360 139.07 13.41 37.13
N ALA A 361 138.30 13.79 38.15
CA ALA A 361 138.82 14.19 39.45
C ALA A 361 139.54 13.04 40.19
N ARG A 362 139.06 11.79 40.07
CA ARG A 362 139.81 10.61 40.49
C ARG A 362 141.14 10.50 39.75
N GLY A 363 141.15 10.74 38.45
CA GLY A 363 142.39 10.77 37.65
C GLY A 363 143.41 11.77 38.18
N VAL A 364 142.97 12.95 38.63
CA VAL A 364 143.82 13.94 39.32
C VAL A 364 144.36 13.37 40.64
N ALA A 365 143.51 12.74 41.45
CA ALA A 365 143.93 12.15 42.73
C ALA A 365 144.95 11.01 42.56
N LEU A 366 144.78 10.16 41.55
CA LEU A 366 145.64 9.02 41.27
C LEU A 366 147.08 9.43 40.87
N ASN A 367 147.21 10.54 40.14
CA ASN A 367 148.49 11.02 39.59
C ASN A 367 149.26 11.99 40.50
N ALA A 368 148.69 12.37 41.64
CA ALA A 368 149.33 13.25 42.61
C ALA A 368 150.60 12.62 43.22
N ARG A 369 151.64 13.44 43.44
CA ARG A 369 152.93 13.02 44.06
C ARG A 369 153.02 13.31 45.55
N ARG A 370 152.13 14.17 46.08
CA ARG A 370 152.01 14.52 47.50
C ARG A 370 150.60 14.18 48.00
N ALA A 371 150.49 13.75 49.26
CA ALA A 371 149.21 13.39 49.88
C ALA A 371 148.17 14.54 49.81
N ALA A 372 148.61 15.79 49.94
CA ALA A 372 147.75 16.98 49.85
C ALA A 372 147.15 17.24 48.46
N GLU A 373 147.79 16.82 47.36
CA GLU A 373 147.22 16.92 46.01
C GLU A 373 146.24 15.78 45.73
N ALA A 374 146.53 14.57 46.22
CA ALA A 374 145.64 13.43 46.11
C ALA A 374 144.31 13.67 46.86
N ALA A 375 144.39 14.25 48.06
CA ALA A 375 143.22 14.63 48.85
C ALA A 375 142.33 15.67 48.14
N ARG A 376 142.93 16.66 47.45
CA ARG A 376 142.15 17.65 46.65
C ARG A 376 141.41 17.01 45.48
N GLY A 377 142.04 16.08 44.76
CA GLY A 377 141.34 15.31 43.71
C GLY A 377 140.21 14.44 44.26
N ALA A 378 140.38 13.85 45.45
CA ALA A 378 139.37 13.02 46.10
C ALA A 378 138.13 13.81 46.57
N VAL A 379 138.33 15.04 47.06
CA VAL A 379 137.22 15.94 47.43
C VAL A 379 136.41 16.36 46.19
N THR A 380 137.06 16.73 45.09
CA THR A 380 136.36 17.09 43.83
C THR A 380 135.57 15.91 43.25
N ALA A 381 136.12 14.69 43.33
CA ALA A 381 135.41 13.50 42.89
C ALA A 381 134.15 13.22 43.74
N ALA A 382 134.20 13.48 45.05
CA ALA A 382 133.04 13.33 45.94
C ALA A 382 131.92 14.34 45.64
N PHE A 383 132.23 15.61 45.35
CA PHE A 383 131.22 16.60 44.96
C PHE A 383 130.56 16.28 43.62
N ALA A 384 131.35 15.81 42.64
CA ALA A 384 130.82 15.37 41.35
C ALA A 384 129.90 14.13 41.51
N ALA A 385 130.23 13.21 42.42
CA ALA A 385 129.36 12.08 42.77
C ALA A 385 128.03 12.51 43.41
N ALA A 386 128.02 13.55 44.26
CA ALA A 386 126.80 14.13 44.80
C ALA A 386 125.92 14.79 43.71
N GLY A 387 126.55 15.42 42.71
CA GLY A 387 125.86 15.94 41.51
C GLY A 387 125.18 14.84 40.70
N ALA A 388 125.86 13.71 40.50
CA ALA A 388 125.29 12.54 39.82
C ALA A 388 124.12 11.93 40.61
N ALA A 389 124.22 11.88 41.95
CA ALA A 389 123.15 11.39 42.83
C ALA A 389 121.87 12.24 42.75
N THR A 390 122.01 13.57 42.73
CA THR A 390 120.87 14.49 42.62
C THR A 390 120.18 14.37 41.27
N ALA A 391 120.95 14.28 40.18
CA ALA A 391 120.41 14.10 38.84
C ALA A 391 119.71 12.73 38.68
N ALA A 392 120.27 11.66 39.25
CA ALA A 392 119.63 10.34 39.28
C ALA A 392 118.30 10.32 40.05
N ALA A 393 118.22 11.03 41.19
CA ALA A 393 116.97 11.18 41.94
C ALA A 393 115.89 11.92 41.13
N SER A 394 116.27 13.01 40.44
CA SER A 394 115.37 13.76 39.55
C SER A 394 114.89 12.93 38.36
N ALA A 395 115.77 12.14 37.73
CA ALA A 395 115.40 11.22 36.66
C ALA A 395 114.38 10.17 37.15
N GLY A 396 114.56 9.63 38.37
CA GLY A 396 113.62 8.72 39.01
C GLY A 396 112.23 9.34 39.27
N GLN A 397 112.17 10.59 39.72
CA GLN A 397 110.90 11.31 39.90
C GLN A 397 110.17 11.55 38.57
N ASN A 398 110.91 11.97 37.53
CA ASN A 398 110.34 12.16 36.20
C ASN A 398 109.86 10.84 35.56
N ALA A 399 110.52 9.72 35.85
CA ALA A 399 110.03 8.40 35.43
C ALA A 399 108.72 8.00 36.12
N ALA A 400 108.55 8.30 37.41
CA ALA A 400 107.29 8.09 38.12
C ALA A 400 106.15 8.94 37.53
N LEU A 401 106.41 10.23 37.25
CA LEU A 401 105.44 11.12 36.58
C LEU A 401 105.04 10.63 35.19
N ALA A 402 105.98 10.07 34.42
CA ALA A 402 105.69 9.46 33.13
C ALA A 402 104.80 8.22 33.26
N SER A 403 105.03 7.39 34.27
CA SER A 403 104.21 6.21 34.59
C SER A 403 102.79 6.58 35.00
N ASP A 404 102.62 7.53 35.92
CA ASP A 404 101.29 7.99 36.36
C ASP A 404 100.48 8.60 35.20
N ALA A 405 101.16 9.35 34.31
CA ALA A 405 100.54 9.87 33.10
C ALA A 405 100.16 8.76 32.11
N ALA A 406 100.94 7.67 32.01
CA ALA A 406 100.61 6.50 31.21
C ALA A 406 99.41 5.72 31.75
N ASP A 407 99.31 5.55 33.07
CA ASP A 407 98.18 4.89 33.72
C ASP A 407 96.89 5.73 33.60
N ALA A 408 96.99 7.07 33.71
CA ALA A 408 95.88 7.96 33.41
C ALA A 408 95.42 7.84 31.94
N ALA A 409 96.36 7.80 30.98
CA ALA A 409 96.03 7.61 29.57
C ALA A 409 95.32 6.27 29.32
N ALA A 410 95.76 5.19 29.99
CA ALA A 410 95.13 3.88 29.92
C ALA A 410 93.71 3.88 30.52
N GLY A 411 93.50 4.55 31.65
CA GLY A 411 92.17 4.74 32.25
C GLY A 411 91.20 5.46 31.31
N TYR A 412 91.65 6.55 30.66
CA TYR A 412 90.85 7.25 29.66
C TYR A 412 90.59 6.40 28.40
N ALA A 413 91.54 5.59 27.94
CA ALA A 413 91.34 4.65 26.84
C ALA A 413 90.32 3.54 27.16
N GLY A 414 90.33 3.04 28.40
CA GLY A 414 89.31 2.12 28.92
C GLY A 414 87.91 2.75 28.92
N ASN A 415 87.80 4.00 29.39
CA ASN A 415 86.55 4.77 29.37
C ASN A 415 86.04 4.99 27.93
N ALA A 416 86.91 5.38 27.00
CA ALA A 416 86.54 5.58 25.60
C ALA A 416 86.01 4.29 24.96
N SER A 417 86.63 3.14 25.27
CA SER A 417 86.23 1.82 24.79
C SER A 417 84.89 1.36 25.37
N GLU A 418 84.61 1.60 26.65
CA GLU A 418 83.28 1.33 27.25
C GLU A 418 82.18 2.20 26.66
N GLN A 419 82.47 3.47 26.38
CA GLN A 419 81.53 4.36 25.71
C GLN A 419 81.29 3.94 24.25
N ALA A 420 82.32 3.47 23.53
CA ALA A 420 82.14 2.89 22.20
C ALA A 420 81.25 1.63 22.20
N LYS A 421 81.39 0.76 23.22
CA LYS A 421 80.48 -0.40 23.41
C LYS A 421 79.04 0.06 23.70
N ARG A 422 78.85 1.07 24.56
CA ARG A 422 77.52 1.68 24.83
C ARG A 422 76.90 2.25 23.55
N ALA A 423 77.67 2.99 22.75
CA ALA A 423 77.21 3.54 21.48
C ALA A 423 76.81 2.44 20.48
N ARG A 424 77.57 1.34 20.38
CA ARG A 424 77.24 0.18 19.54
C ARG A 424 75.95 -0.52 19.98
N ARG A 425 75.77 -0.77 21.28
CA ARG A 425 74.52 -1.34 21.81
C ARG A 425 73.31 -0.46 21.51
N ALA A 426 73.45 0.85 21.70
CA ALA A 426 72.41 1.82 21.37
C ALA A 426 72.11 1.88 19.86
N ALA A 427 73.12 1.77 18.99
CA ALA A 427 72.91 1.67 17.54
C ALA A 427 72.20 0.37 17.13
N ALA A 428 72.53 -0.76 17.76
CA ALA A 428 71.83 -2.03 17.55
C ALA A 428 70.37 -1.96 18.00
N ALA A 429 70.10 -1.35 19.16
CA ALA A 429 68.74 -1.09 19.64
C ALA A 429 67.96 -0.18 18.67
N ALA A 430 68.59 0.90 18.17
CA ALA A 430 67.97 1.79 17.18
C ALA A 430 67.60 1.05 15.88
N ARG A 431 68.45 0.12 15.41
CA ARG A 431 68.16 -0.72 14.23
C ARG A 431 67.01 -1.70 14.47
N ALA A 432 66.98 -2.36 15.63
CA ALA A 432 65.88 -3.26 15.99
C ALA A 432 64.54 -2.51 16.03
N GLN A 433 64.53 -1.31 16.61
CA GLN A 433 63.35 -0.43 16.63
C GLN A 433 62.97 0.08 15.24
N ALA A 434 63.93 0.38 14.35
CA ALA A 434 63.64 0.72 12.96
C ALA A 434 63.03 -0.45 12.18
N ALA A 435 63.48 -1.68 12.42
CA ALA A 435 62.88 -2.87 11.83
C ALA A 435 61.46 -3.13 12.34
N GLU A 436 61.19 -2.87 13.62
CA GLU A 436 59.84 -2.93 14.18
C GLU A 436 58.92 -1.85 13.57
N ALA A 437 59.40 -0.62 13.44
CA ALA A 437 58.65 0.45 12.78
C ALA A 437 58.30 0.10 11.32
N SER A 438 59.21 -0.55 10.59
CA SER A 438 58.97 -1.02 9.22
C SER A 438 57.92 -2.13 9.15
N ARG A 439 57.99 -3.13 10.04
CA ARG A 439 56.95 -4.18 10.15
C ARG A 439 55.58 -3.59 10.45
N ALA A 440 55.51 -2.69 11.44
CA ALA A 440 54.27 -2.03 11.83
C ALA A 440 53.71 -1.14 10.70
N ALA A 441 54.56 -0.43 9.95
CA ALA A 441 54.14 0.33 8.78
C ALA A 441 53.63 -0.57 7.64
N ALA A 442 54.26 -1.71 7.39
CA ALA A 442 53.77 -2.70 6.42
C ALA A 442 52.40 -3.27 6.82
N ALA A 443 52.21 -3.60 8.10
CA ALA A 443 50.92 -4.05 8.63
C ALA A 443 49.85 -2.96 8.47
N ALA A 444 50.15 -1.70 8.82
CA ALA A 444 49.22 -0.58 8.64
C ALA A 444 48.80 -0.38 7.18
N ARG A 445 49.71 -0.55 6.22
CA ARG A 445 49.40 -0.49 4.77
C ARG A 445 48.50 -1.65 4.33
N SER A 446 48.76 -2.88 4.77
CA SER A 446 47.90 -4.04 4.46
C SER A 446 46.47 -3.81 4.97
N LEU A 447 46.35 -3.36 6.22
CA LEU A 447 45.06 -3.08 6.86
C LEU A 447 44.32 -1.92 6.19
N ALA A 448 45.04 -0.89 5.72
CA ALA A 448 44.44 0.17 4.92
C ALA A 448 43.87 -0.36 3.59
N ASN A 449 44.58 -1.27 2.92
CA ASN A 449 44.06 -1.91 1.70
C ASN A 449 42.84 -2.80 1.99
N GLU A 450 42.84 -3.55 3.10
CA GLU A 450 41.68 -4.31 3.56
C GLU A 450 40.48 -3.39 3.85
N ALA A 451 40.70 -2.23 4.48
CA ALA A 451 39.65 -1.25 4.75
C ALA A 451 39.07 -0.66 3.45
N VAL A 452 39.93 -0.34 2.46
CA VAL A 452 39.49 0.15 1.14
C VAL A 452 38.68 -0.92 0.41
N ALA A 453 39.15 -2.16 0.36
CA ALA A 453 38.41 -3.24 -0.30
C ALA A 453 37.04 -3.51 0.37
N ALA A 454 36.97 -3.40 1.69
CA ALA A 454 35.71 -3.49 2.42
C ALA A 454 34.79 -2.29 2.14
N ALA A 455 35.33 -1.07 1.97
CA ALA A 455 34.55 0.08 1.56
C ALA A 455 34.00 -0.05 0.12
N ASP A 456 34.78 -0.61 -0.80
CA ASP A 456 34.32 -0.89 -2.17
C ASP A 456 33.19 -1.94 -2.18
N GLN A 457 33.28 -2.98 -1.34
CA GLN A 457 32.20 -3.95 -1.15
C GLN A 457 30.93 -3.29 -0.58
N ALA A 458 31.08 -2.37 0.38
CA ALA A 458 29.95 -1.64 0.93
C ALA A 458 29.28 -0.74 -0.12
N ALA A 459 30.08 -0.08 -0.97
CA ALA A 459 29.58 0.74 -2.07
C ALA A 459 28.84 -0.10 -3.12
N ALA A 460 29.39 -1.24 -3.54
CA ALA A 460 28.73 -2.13 -4.49
C ALA A 460 27.40 -2.68 -3.97
N ALA A 461 27.34 -3.04 -2.67
CA ALA A 461 26.09 -3.44 -2.03
C ALA A 461 25.08 -2.29 -1.93
N ALA A 462 25.54 -1.05 -1.69
CA ALA A 462 24.67 0.12 -1.70
C ALA A 462 24.10 0.44 -3.10
N ASP A 463 24.91 0.34 -4.15
CA ASP A 463 24.45 0.51 -5.54
C ASP A 463 23.44 -0.58 -5.92
N SER A 464 23.66 -1.82 -5.51
CA SER A 464 22.74 -2.95 -5.72
C SER A 464 21.41 -2.75 -4.95
N ALA A 465 21.47 -2.34 -3.68
CA ALA A 465 20.28 -2.00 -2.90
C ALA A 465 19.48 -0.85 -3.53
N ALA A 466 20.16 0.14 -4.13
CA ALA A 466 19.50 1.22 -4.85
C ALA A 466 18.81 0.74 -6.13
N ALA A 467 19.43 -0.17 -6.88
CA ALA A 467 18.81 -0.78 -8.06
C ALA A 467 17.57 -1.60 -7.70
N HIS A 468 17.63 -2.41 -6.62
CA HIS A 468 16.49 -3.14 -6.09
C HIS A 468 15.38 -2.21 -5.59
N ALA A 469 15.72 -1.09 -4.94
CA ALA A 469 14.73 -0.08 -4.54
C ALA A 469 14.02 0.57 -5.75
N SER A 470 14.75 0.87 -6.83
CA SER A 470 14.14 1.34 -8.08
C SER A 470 13.26 0.27 -8.74
N ALA A 471 13.69 -0.98 -8.78
CA ALA A 471 12.89 -2.08 -9.32
C ALA A 471 11.60 -2.34 -8.51
N ALA A 472 11.66 -2.19 -7.18
CA ALA A 472 10.49 -2.24 -6.31
C ALA A 472 9.51 -1.09 -6.59
N ALA A 473 10.02 0.11 -6.85
CA ALA A 473 9.19 1.27 -7.23
C ALA A 473 8.53 1.07 -8.60
N ASP A 474 9.27 0.60 -9.62
CA ASP A 474 8.72 0.30 -10.94
C ASP A 474 7.62 -0.77 -10.86
N ALA A 475 7.81 -1.80 -10.02
CA ALA A 475 6.81 -2.84 -9.79
C ALA A 475 5.59 -2.30 -9.02
N ALA A 476 5.76 -1.32 -8.13
CA ALA A 476 4.65 -0.65 -7.47
C ALA A 476 3.82 0.21 -8.45
N ASP A 477 4.48 0.92 -9.37
CA ASP A 477 3.81 1.67 -10.44
C ASP A 477 3.03 0.74 -11.39
N GLU A 478 3.60 -0.43 -11.73
CA GLU A 478 2.92 -1.47 -12.52
C GLU A 478 1.69 -2.03 -11.77
N ALA A 479 1.80 -2.28 -10.46
CA ALA A 479 0.67 -2.71 -9.64
C ALA A 479 -0.45 -1.65 -9.60
N ALA A 480 -0.09 -0.36 -9.49
CA ALA A 480 -1.04 0.75 -9.51
C ALA A 480 -1.72 0.91 -10.88
N ALA A 481 -0.98 0.74 -11.99
CA ALA A 481 -1.55 0.77 -13.34
C ALA A 481 -2.60 -0.33 -13.53
N HIS A 482 -2.29 -1.57 -13.12
CA HIS A 482 -3.23 -2.68 -13.19
C HIS A 482 -4.42 -2.51 -12.24
N ALA A 483 -4.25 -1.85 -11.09
CA ALA A 483 -5.38 -1.47 -10.24
C ALA A 483 -6.34 -0.51 -10.94
N GLY A 484 -5.83 0.49 -11.67
CA GLY A 484 -6.66 1.38 -12.49
C GLY A 484 -7.36 0.66 -13.66
N GLU A 485 -6.69 -0.30 -14.30
CA GLU A 485 -7.31 -1.16 -15.33
C GLU A 485 -8.46 -2.00 -14.75
N ALA A 486 -8.29 -2.54 -13.54
CA ALA A 486 -9.31 -3.32 -12.84
C ALA A 486 -10.51 -2.44 -12.45
N GLU A 487 -10.27 -1.23 -11.96
CA GLU A 487 -11.31 -0.24 -11.64
C GLU A 487 -12.14 0.11 -12.88
N HIS A 488 -11.49 0.51 -13.99
CA HIS A 488 -12.21 0.84 -15.23
C HIS A 488 -12.97 -0.36 -15.82
N ALA A 489 -12.45 -1.57 -15.67
CA ALA A 489 -13.16 -2.78 -16.07
C ALA A 489 -14.38 -3.04 -15.18
N ALA A 490 -14.28 -2.80 -13.87
CA ALA A 490 -15.42 -2.87 -12.95
C ALA A 490 -16.49 -1.84 -13.28
N GLU A 491 -16.12 -0.59 -13.57
CA GLU A 491 -17.06 0.46 -14.02
C GLU A 491 -17.82 0.05 -15.29
N ARG A 492 -17.12 -0.53 -16.28
CA ARG A 492 -17.77 -1.06 -17.49
C ARG A 492 -18.73 -2.21 -17.18
N ALA A 493 -18.37 -3.10 -16.27
CA ALA A 493 -19.23 -4.21 -15.86
C ALA A 493 -20.50 -3.70 -15.15
N GLU A 494 -20.39 -2.68 -14.31
CA GLU A 494 -21.52 -2.02 -13.63
C GLU A 494 -22.44 -1.31 -14.61
N ALA A 495 -21.90 -0.56 -15.56
CA ALA A 495 -22.68 0.13 -16.58
C ALA A 495 -23.47 -0.88 -17.43
N ALA A 496 -22.83 -1.98 -17.85
CA ALA A 496 -23.49 -3.06 -18.58
C ALA A 496 -24.57 -3.75 -17.73
N ALA A 497 -24.33 -4.00 -16.44
CA ALA A 497 -25.34 -4.55 -15.55
C ALA A 497 -26.56 -3.62 -15.37
N ALA A 498 -26.35 -2.31 -15.29
CA ALA A 498 -27.43 -1.33 -15.22
C ALA A 498 -28.27 -1.30 -16.51
N GLU A 499 -27.63 -1.37 -17.68
CA GLU A 499 -28.34 -1.46 -18.97
C GLU A 499 -29.07 -2.80 -19.13
N ALA A 500 -28.53 -3.90 -18.60
CA ALA A 500 -29.23 -5.19 -18.56
C ALA A 500 -30.49 -5.14 -17.68
N ASP A 501 -30.44 -4.51 -16.51
CA ASP A 501 -31.59 -4.32 -15.62
C ASP A 501 -32.67 -3.43 -16.25
N LYS A 502 -32.26 -2.35 -16.92
CA LYS A 502 -33.17 -1.50 -17.70
C LYS A 502 -33.86 -2.28 -18.81
N ALA A 503 -33.11 -3.06 -19.59
CA ALA A 503 -33.67 -3.91 -20.64
C ALA A 503 -34.61 -4.99 -20.07
N ALA A 504 -34.31 -5.55 -18.89
CA ALA A 504 -35.20 -6.46 -18.20
C ALA A 504 -36.50 -5.80 -17.73
N THR A 505 -36.43 -4.53 -17.30
CA THR A 505 -37.59 -3.71 -16.93
C THR A 505 -38.44 -3.38 -18.15
N ASP A 506 -37.84 -3.06 -19.30
CA ASP A 506 -38.54 -2.86 -20.57
C ASP A 506 -39.28 -4.15 -20.98
N ALA A 507 -38.62 -5.30 -20.92
CA ALA A 507 -39.22 -6.60 -21.25
C ALA A 507 -40.42 -6.92 -20.34
N LYS A 508 -40.28 -6.65 -19.04
CA LYS A 508 -41.38 -6.80 -18.08
C LYS A 508 -42.54 -5.86 -18.40
N THR A 509 -42.26 -4.59 -18.71
CA THR A 509 -43.29 -3.59 -19.04
C THR A 509 -44.07 -4.00 -20.29
N ALA A 510 -43.37 -4.49 -21.33
CA ALA A 510 -44.01 -5.00 -22.54
C ALA A 510 -44.88 -6.23 -22.25
N SER A 511 -44.40 -7.18 -21.44
CA SER A 511 -45.17 -8.36 -21.01
C SER A 511 -46.41 -7.99 -20.20
N ASP A 512 -46.29 -7.11 -19.21
CA ASP A 512 -47.42 -6.66 -18.37
C ASP A 512 -48.46 -5.91 -19.23
N THR A 513 -48.00 -5.12 -20.21
CA THR A 513 -48.88 -4.41 -21.16
C THR A 513 -49.60 -5.39 -22.07
N ALA A 514 -48.92 -6.42 -22.58
CA ALA A 514 -49.52 -7.47 -23.42
C ALA A 514 -50.65 -8.20 -22.67
N ALA A 515 -50.41 -8.56 -21.40
CA ALA A 515 -51.41 -9.17 -20.54
C ALA A 515 -52.62 -8.23 -20.29
N SER A 516 -52.36 -6.94 -20.08
CA SER A 516 -53.40 -5.92 -19.87
C SER A 516 -54.27 -5.70 -21.11
N VAL A 517 -53.66 -5.62 -22.30
CA VAL A 517 -54.38 -5.50 -23.59
C VAL A 517 -55.28 -6.71 -23.80
N ALA A 518 -54.75 -7.91 -23.62
CA ALA A 518 -55.52 -9.15 -23.75
C ALA A 518 -56.68 -9.23 -22.74
N ALA A 519 -56.45 -8.83 -21.49
CA ALA A 519 -57.50 -8.80 -20.47
C ALA A 519 -58.60 -7.77 -20.79
N THR A 520 -58.21 -6.59 -21.27
CA THR A 520 -59.12 -5.49 -21.63
C THR A 520 -59.97 -5.87 -22.84
N ALA A 521 -59.36 -6.46 -23.87
CA ALA A 521 -60.05 -6.91 -25.07
C ALA A 521 -61.07 -8.01 -24.76
N ARG A 522 -60.73 -8.97 -23.89
CA ARG A 522 -61.67 -9.99 -23.39
C ARG A 522 -62.86 -9.37 -22.68
N LYS A 523 -62.62 -8.40 -21.79
CA LYS A 523 -63.69 -7.70 -21.07
C LYS A 523 -64.61 -6.94 -22.04
N ALA A 524 -64.06 -6.27 -23.04
CA ALA A 524 -64.82 -5.55 -24.05
C ALA A 524 -65.68 -6.51 -24.91
N ASP A 525 -65.14 -7.68 -25.28
CA ASP A 525 -65.89 -8.71 -26.01
C ASP A 525 -67.03 -9.30 -25.16
N ASP A 526 -66.79 -9.57 -23.88
CA ASP A 526 -67.82 -10.05 -22.95
C ASP A 526 -68.93 -9.00 -22.75
N GLU A 527 -68.60 -7.70 -22.60
CA GLU A 527 -69.58 -6.61 -22.48
C GLU A 527 -70.40 -6.41 -23.76
N ARG A 528 -69.75 -6.48 -24.94
CA ARG A 528 -70.43 -6.46 -26.24
C ARG A 528 -71.46 -7.60 -26.33
N LEU A 529 -71.09 -8.81 -25.92
CA LEU A 529 -71.98 -9.96 -25.98
C LEU A 529 -73.20 -9.81 -25.05
N VAL A 530 -73.02 -9.22 -23.86
CA VAL A 530 -74.13 -8.90 -22.95
C VAL A 530 -75.09 -7.89 -23.59
N GLN A 531 -74.57 -6.87 -24.28
CA GLN A 531 -75.41 -5.89 -24.99
C GLN A 531 -76.19 -6.56 -26.13
N GLN A 532 -75.52 -7.40 -26.92
CA GLN A 532 -76.15 -8.17 -27.99
C GLN A 532 -77.26 -9.09 -27.45
N GLU A 533 -77.01 -9.82 -26.35
CA GLU A 533 -78.02 -10.67 -25.70
C GLU A 533 -79.27 -9.87 -25.31
N ALA A 534 -79.08 -8.67 -24.74
CA ALA A 534 -80.18 -7.82 -24.30
C ALA A 534 -81.01 -7.28 -25.48
N GLU A 535 -80.36 -6.86 -26.57
CA GLU A 535 -81.02 -6.38 -27.79
C GLU A 535 -81.81 -7.51 -28.47
N ASP A 536 -81.16 -8.66 -28.71
CA ASP A 536 -81.81 -9.82 -29.35
C ASP A 536 -82.99 -10.34 -28.50
N THR A 537 -82.86 -10.30 -27.16
CA THR A 537 -83.94 -10.68 -26.25
C THR A 537 -85.11 -9.69 -26.31
N ALA A 538 -84.85 -8.39 -26.39
CA ALA A 538 -85.89 -7.37 -26.51
C ALA A 538 -86.66 -7.51 -27.83
N ASP A 539 -85.96 -7.74 -28.93
CA ASP A 539 -86.54 -7.97 -30.25
C ASP A 539 -87.42 -9.24 -30.27
N ALA A 540 -86.91 -10.33 -29.67
CA ALA A 540 -87.65 -11.56 -29.55
C ALA A 540 -88.93 -11.39 -28.70
N GLN A 541 -88.86 -10.67 -27.59
CA GLN A 541 -90.02 -10.39 -26.74
C GLN A 541 -91.05 -9.50 -27.46
N ALA A 542 -90.61 -8.47 -28.20
CA ALA A 542 -91.51 -7.63 -28.99
C ALA A 542 -92.25 -8.44 -30.06
N ALA A 543 -91.56 -9.36 -30.74
CA ALA A 543 -92.18 -10.27 -31.71
C ALA A 543 -93.23 -11.18 -31.06
N LYS A 544 -92.97 -11.67 -29.84
CA LYS A 544 -93.91 -12.49 -29.07
C LYS A 544 -95.17 -11.72 -28.68
N ASP A 545 -95.01 -10.48 -28.22
CA ASP A 545 -96.13 -9.61 -27.84
C ASP A 545 -97.00 -9.25 -29.05
N ALA A 546 -96.39 -9.00 -30.21
CA ALA A 546 -97.09 -8.78 -31.47
C ALA A 546 -97.91 -10.00 -31.92
N GLU A 547 -97.35 -11.21 -31.81
CA GLU A 547 -98.07 -12.45 -32.12
C GLU A 547 -99.25 -12.69 -31.17
N ALA A 548 -99.08 -12.39 -29.87
CA ALA A 548 -100.15 -12.50 -28.88
C ALA A 548 -101.31 -11.53 -29.18
N ALA A 549 -101.00 -10.29 -29.58
CA ALA A 549 -102.02 -9.31 -29.98
C ALA A 549 -102.81 -9.77 -31.21
N ALA A 550 -102.14 -10.31 -32.23
CA ALA A 550 -102.80 -10.81 -33.44
C ALA A 550 -103.77 -11.99 -33.16
N LYS A 551 -103.44 -12.88 -32.21
CA LYS A 551 -104.31 -14.00 -31.82
C LYS A 551 -105.55 -13.54 -31.04
N ALA A 552 -105.44 -12.49 -30.23
CA ALA A 552 -106.56 -11.96 -29.45
C ALA A 552 -107.66 -11.37 -30.35
N ASP A 553 -107.29 -10.65 -31.41
CA ASP A 553 -108.23 -10.05 -32.37
C ASP A 553 -109.07 -11.09 -33.13
N ALA A 554 -108.48 -12.24 -33.51
CA ALA A 554 -109.18 -13.28 -34.26
C ALA A 554 -110.27 -14.02 -33.44
N THR A 555 -110.14 -14.06 -32.11
CA THR A 555 -111.03 -14.85 -31.22
C THR A 555 -112.35 -14.14 -30.92
N TRP A 556 -112.38 -12.80 -30.96
CA TRP A 556 -113.57 -11.98 -30.64
C TRP A 556 -114.72 -12.16 -31.65
N THR A 557 -114.43 -12.46 -32.92
CA THR A 557 -115.43 -12.54 -34.00
C THR A 557 -116.32 -13.79 -33.93
N ALA A 558 -115.80 -14.95 -33.49
CA ALA A 558 -116.53 -16.23 -33.52
C ALA A 558 -117.61 -16.39 -32.43
N GLY A 559 -117.55 -15.64 -31.32
CA GLY A 559 -118.48 -15.79 -30.19
C GLY A 559 -119.82 -15.05 -30.32
N GLN A 560 -120.00 -14.21 -31.34
CA GLN A 560 -121.20 -13.38 -31.55
C GLN A 560 -122.33 -14.17 -32.23
N GLU A 561 -122.02 -15.02 -33.21
CA GLU A 561 -123.01 -15.79 -34.00
C GLU A 561 -123.72 -16.84 -33.13
N ALA A 562 -122.98 -17.58 -32.30
CA ALA A 562 -123.54 -18.61 -31.41
C ALA A 562 -124.52 -18.05 -30.36
N LYS A 563 -124.35 -16.78 -29.95
CA LYS A 563 -125.27 -16.11 -29.00
C LYS A 563 -126.61 -15.75 -29.66
N GLN A 564 -126.60 -15.37 -30.93
CA GLN A 564 -127.83 -14.99 -31.66
C GLN A 564 -128.70 -16.21 -31.98
N ASP A 565 -128.11 -17.35 -32.34
CA ASP A 565 -128.85 -18.59 -32.55
C ASP A 565 -129.57 -19.07 -31.28
N ALA A 566 -128.90 -18.99 -30.12
CA ALA A 566 -129.51 -19.37 -28.84
C ALA A 566 -130.72 -18.49 -28.49
N GLU A 567 -130.65 -17.19 -28.80
CA GLU A 567 -131.75 -16.24 -28.57
C GLU A 567 -132.95 -16.49 -29.50
N ILE A 568 -132.72 -16.80 -30.76
CA ILE A 568 -133.78 -17.17 -31.71
C ILE A 568 -134.53 -18.43 -31.23
N GLN A 569 -133.79 -19.44 -30.75
CA GLN A 569 -134.41 -20.66 -30.21
C GLN A 569 -135.21 -20.39 -28.94
N ARG A 570 -134.73 -19.48 -28.07
CA ARG A 570 -135.47 -19.03 -26.90
C ARG A 570 -136.81 -18.40 -27.31
N LEU A 571 -136.80 -17.46 -28.25
CA LEU A 571 -138.00 -16.77 -28.76
C LEU A 571 -139.02 -17.73 -29.39
N LEU A 572 -138.56 -18.67 -30.23
CA LEU A 572 -139.44 -19.69 -30.81
C LEU A 572 -140.04 -20.62 -29.74
N THR A 573 -139.27 -20.96 -28.72
CA THR A 573 -139.73 -21.80 -27.61
C THR A 573 -140.80 -21.09 -26.79
N GLU A 574 -140.57 -19.82 -26.44
CA GLU A 574 -141.53 -18.97 -25.73
C GLU A 574 -142.84 -18.85 -26.51
N ALA A 575 -142.77 -18.49 -27.80
CA ALA A 575 -143.93 -18.37 -28.68
C ALA A 575 -144.71 -19.69 -28.87
N ARG A 576 -144.08 -20.85 -28.71
CA ARG A 576 -144.72 -22.18 -28.87
C ARG A 576 -145.33 -22.75 -27.60
N THR A 577 -145.20 -22.06 -26.47
CA THR A 577 -145.73 -22.54 -25.18
C THR A 577 -147.24 -22.78 -25.27
N PRO A 578 -147.77 -23.97 -24.89
CA PRO A 578 -149.21 -24.24 -24.96
C PRO A 578 -150.01 -23.21 -24.15
N GLY A 579 -150.92 -22.49 -24.81
CA GLY A 579 -151.73 -21.43 -24.19
C GLY A 579 -151.07 -20.05 -24.08
N ALA A 580 -149.93 -19.81 -24.76
CA ALA A 580 -149.29 -18.50 -24.84
C ALA A 580 -150.25 -17.39 -25.32
N ASP A 581 -150.10 -16.19 -24.74
CA ASP A 581 -150.86 -14.99 -25.13
C ASP A 581 -150.64 -14.70 -26.63
N PRO A 582 -151.71 -14.52 -27.45
CA PRO A 582 -151.59 -14.19 -28.86
C PRO A 582 -150.63 -13.03 -29.15
N ALA A 583 -150.56 -12.01 -28.30
CA ALA A 583 -149.63 -10.88 -28.48
C ALA A 583 -148.16 -11.31 -28.35
N VAL A 584 -147.85 -12.25 -27.46
CA VAL A 584 -146.51 -12.82 -27.27
C VAL A 584 -146.12 -13.68 -28.47
N VAL A 585 -147.05 -14.52 -28.94
CA VAL A 585 -146.82 -15.36 -30.14
C VAL A 585 -146.43 -14.51 -31.35
N VAL A 586 -147.09 -13.37 -31.53
CA VAL A 586 -146.82 -12.44 -32.63
C VAL A 586 -145.51 -11.69 -32.42
N HIS A 587 -145.29 -11.11 -31.24
CA HIS A 587 -144.08 -10.34 -30.96
C HIS A 587 -142.82 -11.23 -31.06
N ASP A 588 -142.78 -12.34 -30.33
CA ASP A 588 -141.64 -13.24 -30.32
C ASP A 588 -141.52 -13.98 -31.66
N GLY A 589 -142.65 -14.25 -32.32
CA GLY A 589 -142.68 -14.79 -33.68
C GLY A 589 -142.05 -13.84 -34.71
N ARG A 590 -142.29 -12.53 -34.63
CA ARG A 590 -141.64 -11.53 -35.50
C ARG A 590 -140.16 -11.35 -35.16
N LEU A 591 -139.78 -11.35 -33.89
CA LEU A 591 -138.37 -11.33 -33.48
C LEU A 591 -137.62 -12.58 -33.95
N ALA A 592 -138.21 -13.75 -33.77
CA ALA A 592 -137.67 -15.00 -34.27
C ALA A 592 -137.58 -15.00 -35.80
N ALA A 593 -138.59 -14.47 -36.50
CA ALA A 593 -138.53 -14.30 -37.95
C ALA A 593 -137.40 -13.34 -38.37
N ALA A 594 -137.21 -12.20 -37.70
CA ALA A 594 -136.10 -11.29 -38.00
C ALA A 594 -134.73 -11.94 -37.79
N GLY A 595 -134.57 -12.70 -36.71
CA GLY A 595 -133.36 -13.47 -36.47
C GLY A 595 -133.15 -14.57 -37.53
N LEU A 596 -134.19 -15.34 -37.84
CA LEU A 596 -134.14 -16.41 -38.83
C LEU A 596 -133.99 -15.90 -40.27
N PHE A 597 -134.41 -14.68 -40.56
CA PHE A 597 -134.12 -14.02 -41.84
C PHE A 597 -132.62 -13.80 -42.03
N LYS A 598 -131.87 -13.54 -40.94
CA LYS A 598 -130.42 -13.36 -40.99
C LYS A 598 -129.67 -14.68 -40.96
N LEU A 599 -130.08 -15.57 -40.06
CA LEU A 599 -129.30 -16.75 -39.68
C LEU A 599 -129.85 -18.07 -40.22
N GLY A 600 -131.13 -18.14 -40.59
CA GLY A 600 -131.74 -19.34 -41.16
C GLY A 600 -131.14 -19.72 -42.52
N GLY A 601 -131.34 -20.97 -42.94
CA GLY A 601 -131.01 -21.38 -44.31
C GLY A 601 -132.01 -20.83 -45.33
N PRO A 602 -131.76 -21.03 -46.64
CA PRO A 602 -132.57 -20.47 -47.72
C PRO A 602 -134.09 -20.62 -47.54
N PHE A 603 -134.56 -21.80 -47.14
CA PHE A 603 -135.98 -22.07 -46.94
C PHE A 603 -136.50 -21.38 -45.67
N THR A 604 -135.73 -21.43 -44.58
CA THR A 604 -136.11 -20.79 -43.31
C THR A 604 -136.15 -19.26 -43.43
N ARG A 605 -135.24 -18.67 -44.21
CA ARG A 605 -135.27 -17.23 -44.52
C ARG A 605 -136.52 -16.85 -45.30
N THR A 606 -136.87 -17.60 -46.35
CA THR A 606 -138.08 -17.31 -47.13
C THR A 606 -139.34 -17.38 -46.27
N ALA A 607 -139.43 -18.37 -45.36
CA ALA A 607 -140.52 -18.47 -44.40
C ALA A 607 -140.57 -17.27 -43.43
N ALA A 608 -139.40 -16.84 -42.96
CA ALA A 608 -139.29 -15.68 -42.07
C ALA A 608 -139.64 -14.36 -42.76
N GLU A 609 -139.25 -14.17 -44.03
CA GLU A 609 -139.66 -13.01 -44.82
C GLU A 609 -141.17 -12.87 -44.90
N ALA A 610 -141.86 -13.98 -45.20
CA ALA A 610 -143.32 -14.01 -45.27
C ALA A 610 -143.95 -13.62 -43.92
N ALA A 611 -143.39 -14.08 -42.80
CA ALA A 611 -143.86 -13.73 -41.47
C ALA A 611 -143.64 -12.23 -41.13
N LEU A 612 -142.52 -11.65 -41.53
CA LEU A 612 -142.20 -10.24 -41.23
C LEU A 612 -143.13 -9.25 -41.96
N ILE A 613 -143.60 -9.61 -43.16
CA ILE A 613 -144.52 -8.78 -43.96
C ILE A 613 -146.00 -9.13 -43.77
N GLY A 614 -146.28 -10.32 -43.24
CA GLY A 614 -147.62 -10.84 -43.01
C GLY A 614 -148.31 -10.23 -41.80
N ASP A 615 -149.60 -10.54 -41.67
CA ASP A 615 -150.39 -10.16 -40.51
C ASP A 615 -150.10 -11.07 -39.30
N ASP A 616 -150.78 -10.82 -38.19
CA ASP A 616 -150.57 -11.55 -36.95
C ASP A 616 -150.95 -13.05 -37.06
N ALA A 617 -151.88 -13.41 -37.95
CA ALA A 617 -152.21 -14.80 -38.22
C ALA A 617 -151.11 -15.50 -39.04
N ASP A 618 -150.47 -14.79 -39.96
CA ASP A 618 -149.33 -15.29 -40.73
C ASP A 618 -148.12 -15.57 -39.82
N VAL A 619 -147.82 -14.67 -38.88
CA VAL A 619 -146.75 -14.88 -37.89
C VAL A 619 -147.03 -16.11 -37.03
N ARG A 620 -148.28 -16.28 -36.58
CA ARG A 620 -148.68 -17.48 -35.82
C ARG A 620 -148.50 -18.75 -36.66
N SER A 621 -148.87 -18.73 -37.93
CA SER A 621 -148.66 -19.86 -38.85
C SER A 621 -147.18 -20.18 -39.05
N PHE A 622 -146.35 -19.15 -39.18
CA PHE A 622 -144.91 -19.27 -39.26
C PHE A 622 -144.31 -19.98 -38.05
N VAL A 623 -144.66 -19.52 -36.85
CA VAL A 623 -144.15 -20.09 -35.59
C VAL A 623 -144.51 -21.55 -35.45
N PHE A 624 -145.77 -21.95 -35.68
CA PHE A 624 -146.21 -23.31 -35.35
C PHE A 624 -146.05 -24.34 -36.48
N THR A 625 -146.05 -23.91 -37.74
CA THR A 625 -146.16 -24.83 -38.88
C THR A 625 -145.03 -24.66 -39.89
N ILE A 626 -144.80 -23.43 -40.35
CA ILE A 626 -143.92 -23.21 -41.52
C ILE A 626 -142.44 -23.30 -41.12
N GLN A 627 -142.04 -22.69 -40.00
CA GLN A 627 -140.64 -22.62 -39.59
C GLN A 627 -140.01 -24.00 -39.34
N PRO A 628 -140.64 -24.96 -38.62
CA PRO A 628 -140.06 -26.29 -38.45
C PRO A 628 -139.83 -27.02 -39.78
N GLY A 629 -140.79 -26.94 -40.71
CA GLY A 629 -140.67 -27.56 -42.02
C GLY A 629 -139.57 -26.95 -42.89
N ALA A 630 -139.34 -25.64 -42.76
CA ALA A 630 -138.31 -24.93 -43.52
C ALA A 630 -136.88 -25.31 -43.08
N VAL A 631 -136.64 -25.46 -41.76
CA VAL A 631 -135.34 -25.90 -41.22
C VAL A 631 -134.95 -27.28 -41.76
N HIS A 632 -135.90 -28.22 -41.81
CA HIS A 632 -135.64 -29.56 -42.34
C HIS A 632 -135.24 -29.56 -43.83
N GLN A 633 -135.73 -28.59 -44.62
CA GLN A 633 -135.30 -28.45 -46.02
C GLN A 633 -133.89 -27.86 -46.13
N ASP A 634 -133.52 -26.94 -45.24
CA ASP A 634 -132.18 -26.35 -45.18
C ASP A 634 -131.11 -27.37 -44.76
N ASP A 635 -131.43 -28.22 -43.78
CA ASP A 635 -130.54 -29.31 -43.35
C ASP A 635 -130.23 -30.26 -44.52
N ARG A 636 -131.26 -30.65 -45.29
CA ARG A 636 -131.08 -31.52 -46.46
C ARG A 636 -130.26 -30.85 -47.55
N ALA A 637 -130.48 -29.56 -47.80
CA ALA A 637 -129.67 -28.80 -48.77
C ALA A 637 -128.18 -28.79 -48.36
N SER A 638 -127.89 -28.67 -47.06
CA SER A 638 -126.52 -28.70 -46.52
C SER A 638 -125.84 -30.06 -46.72
N VAL A 639 -126.57 -31.16 -46.48
CA VAL A 639 -126.05 -32.51 -46.75
C VAL A 639 -125.82 -32.73 -48.25
N ALA A 640 -126.70 -32.23 -49.11
CA ALA A 640 -126.52 -32.28 -50.57
C ALA A 640 -125.26 -31.53 -51.03
N ALA A 641 -124.95 -30.38 -50.43
CA ALA A 641 -123.75 -29.62 -50.75
C ALA A 641 -122.47 -30.37 -50.34
N ILE A 642 -122.45 -31.02 -49.18
CA ILE A 642 -121.34 -31.87 -48.74
C ILE A 642 -121.15 -33.04 -49.71
N ALA A 643 -122.25 -33.69 -50.13
CA ALA A 643 -122.22 -34.77 -51.12
C ALA A 643 -121.60 -34.36 -52.47
N ALA A 644 -121.71 -33.08 -52.85
CA ALA A 644 -121.21 -32.55 -54.12
C ALA A 644 -119.75 -32.07 -54.06
N SER A 645 -119.22 -31.77 -52.87
CA SER A 645 -117.95 -31.04 -52.71
C SER A 645 -116.81 -31.84 -52.09
N THR A 646 -117.08 -32.92 -51.36
CA THR A 646 -116.02 -33.72 -50.73
C THR A 646 -115.26 -34.58 -51.75
N GLU A 647 -113.93 -34.59 -51.66
CA GLU A 647 -113.06 -35.48 -52.45
C GLU A 647 -113.01 -36.91 -51.89
N HIS A 648 -113.53 -37.12 -50.67
CA HIS A 648 -113.58 -38.44 -50.04
C HIS A 648 -114.82 -39.21 -50.51
N ALA A 649 -114.60 -40.21 -51.37
CA ALA A 649 -115.67 -40.99 -52.00
C ALA A 649 -116.66 -41.61 -50.98
N ALA A 650 -116.17 -42.07 -49.82
CA ALA A 650 -117.01 -42.65 -48.77
C ALA A 650 -117.89 -41.61 -48.05
N GLU A 651 -117.39 -40.39 -47.85
CA GLU A 651 -118.15 -39.27 -47.29
C GLU A 651 -119.22 -38.80 -48.27
N ALA A 652 -118.85 -38.64 -49.54
CA ALA A 652 -119.78 -38.28 -50.61
C ALA A 652 -120.95 -39.27 -50.69
N GLN A 653 -120.66 -40.58 -50.63
CA GLN A 653 -121.68 -41.61 -50.71
C GLN A 653 -122.58 -41.66 -49.46
N THR A 654 -122.03 -41.42 -48.28
CA THR A 654 -122.79 -41.36 -47.02
C THR A 654 -123.74 -40.16 -47.03
N ALA A 655 -123.25 -38.98 -47.43
CA ALA A 655 -124.06 -37.77 -47.57
C ALA A 655 -125.22 -37.95 -48.56
N LYS A 656 -124.96 -38.58 -49.73
CA LYS A 656 -126.02 -38.90 -50.72
C LYS A 656 -127.11 -39.83 -50.18
N THR A 657 -126.77 -40.70 -49.24
CA THR A 657 -127.72 -41.62 -48.62
C THR A 657 -128.53 -40.91 -47.55
N VAL A 658 -127.87 -40.12 -46.70
CA VAL A 658 -128.50 -39.42 -45.59
C VAL A 658 -129.47 -38.34 -46.07
N VAL A 659 -129.18 -37.64 -47.17
CA VAL A 659 -130.04 -36.54 -47.65
C VAL A 659 -131.48 -36.97 -47.98
N THR A 660 -131.72 -38.24 -48.30
CA THR A 660 -133.05 -38.80 -48.56
C THR A 660 -133.65 -39.53 -47.34
N GLY A 661 -132.95 -39.57 -46.20
CA GLY A 661 -133.36 -40.23 -44.96
C GLY A 661 -134.35 -39.41 -44.12
N THR A 662 -134.51 -39.74 -42.85
CA THR A 662 -135.30 -38.98 -41.87
C THR A 662 -134.60 -37.68 -41.45
N ASP A 663 -135.34 -36.68 -40.95
CA ASP A 663 -134.74 -35.40 -40.54
C ASP A 663 -133.69 -35.58 -39.43
N ALA A 664 -133.89 -36.54 -38.53
CA ALA A 664 -132.92 -36.90 -37.49
C ALA A 664 -131.60 -37.45 -38.07
N GLU A 665 -131.66 -38.25 -39.14
CA GLU A 665 -130.46 -38.79 -39.81
C GLU A 665 -129.66 -37.68 -40.51
N VAL A 666 -130.35 -36.73 -41.14
CA VAL A 666 -129.74 -35.56 -41.80
C VAL A 666 -128.99 -34.71 -40.79
N GLN A 667 -129.63 -34.39 -39.66
CA GLN A 667 -129.02 -33.60 -38.59
C GLN A 667 -127.82 -34.32 -37.94
N ASP A 668 -127.93 -35.63 -37.68
CA ASP A 668 -126.82 -36.40 -37.11
C ASP A 668 -125.57 -36.40 -38.02
N PHE A 669 -125.76 -36.53 -39.34
CA PHE A 669 -124.65 -36.48 -40.29
C PHE A 669 -124.01 -35.09 -40.37
N LEU A 670 -124.79 -34.01 -40.39
CA LEU A 670 -124.25 -32.65 -40.38
C LEU A 670 -123.43 -32.38 -39.13
N HIS A 671 -123.88 -32.88 -37.98
CA HIS A 671 -123.18 -32.70 -36.71
C HIS A 671 -121.89 -33.52 -36.65
N ASN A 672 -121.96 -34.82 -36.99
CA ASN A 672 -120.86 -35.75 -36.71
C ASN A 672 -119.94 -36.00 -37.92
N ARG A 673 -120.38 -35.68 -39.14
CA ARG A 673 -119.66 -35.94 -40.42
C ARG A 673 -119.09 -37.37 -40.47
N LYS A 674 -119.85 -38.35 -40.00
CA LYS A 674 -119.40 -39.75 -39.93
C LYS A 674 -119.48 -40.37 -41.32
N TYR A 675 -118.38 -40.98 -41.77
CA TYR A 675 -118.32 -41.79 -42.98
C TYR A 675 -117.40 -43.01 -42.80
N PRO A 676 -117.62 -44.11 -43.54
CA PRO A 676 -116.77 -45.29 -43.45
C PRO A 676 -115.30 -44.97 -43.78
N GLY A 677 -114.37 -45.26 -42.87
CA GLY A 677 -112.91 -45.14 -43.10
C GLY A 677 -112.21 -43.93 -42.48
N ARG A 678 -112.95 -42.88 -42.07
CA ARG A 678 -112.39 -41.62 -41.52
C ARG A 678 -111.36 -41.81 -40.39
N SER A 679 -111.67 -42.69 -39.44
CA SER A 679 -110.78 -43.00 -38.31
C SER A 679 -109.40 -43.52 -38.75
N ALA A 680 -109.37 -44.33 -39.82
CA ALA A 680 -108.12 -44.89 -40.33
C ALA A 680 -107.25 -43.80 -40.97
N ASP A 681 -107.85 -42.89 -41.73
CA ASP A 681 -107.14 -41.80 -42.41
C ASP A 681 -106.54 -40.81 -41.41
N ASP A 682 -107.32 -40.39 -40.40
CA ASP A 682 -106.84 -39.54 -39.30
C ASP A 682 -105.65 -40.21 -38.57
N ARG A 683 -105.73 -41.52 -38.29
CA ARG A 683 -104.66 -42.27 -37.61
C ARG A 683 -103.39 -42.41 -38.46
N VAL A 684 -103.50 -42.52 -39.78
CA VAL A 684 -102.33 -42.54 -40.68
C VAL A 684 -101.61 -41.20 -40.66
N LEU A 685 -102.33 -40.08 -40.79
CA LEU A 685 -101.74 -38.74 -40.74
C LEU A 685 -101.08 -38.47 -39.38
N ALA A 686 -101.74 -38.83 -38.28
CA ALA A 686 -101.15 -38.72 -36.94
C ALA A 686 -99.87 -39.56 -36.80
N THR A 687 -99.83 -40.77 -37.38
CA THR A 687 -98.63 -41.64 -37.34
C THR A 687 -97.47 -41.05 -38.14
N GLN A 688 -97.73 -40.41 -39.28
CA GLN A 688 -96.69 -39.71 -40.05
C GLN A 688 -96.11 -38.52 -39.27
N ILE A 689 -96.97 -37.74 -38.60
CA ILE A 689 -96.56 -36.63 -37.74
C ILE A 689 -95.75 -37.13 -36.54
N ILE A 690 -96.15 -38.24 -35.92
CA ILE A 690 -95.40 -38.90 -34.82
C ILE A 690 -94.00 -39.30 -35.29
N ALA A 691 -93.89 -39.96 -36.44
CA ALA A 691 -92.61 -40.47 -36.94
C ALA A 691 -91.58 -39.38 -37.22
N ALA A 692 -92.03 -38.20 -37.70
CA ALA A 692 -91.17 -37.05 -37.95
C ALA A 692 -90.98 -36.14 -36.72
N GLY A 693 -91.70 -36.38 -35.63
CA GLY A 693 -91.73 -35.52 -34.44
C GLY A 693 -90.65 -35.83 -33.41
N GLY A 694 -90.35 -34.84 -32.55
CA GLY A 694 -89.51 -35.01 -31.36
C GLY A 694 -90.19 -35.81 -30.25
N PRO A 695 -89.51 -36.04 -29.10
CA PRO A 695 -90.03 -36.85 -28.00
C PRO A 695 -91.42 -36.44 -27.50
N GLY A 696 -91.69 -35.15 -27.37
CA GLY A 696 -92.98 -34.57 -27.00
C GLY A 696 -94.04 -34.77 -28.06
N VAL A 697 -93.73 -34.52 -29.34
CA VAL A 697 -94.65 -34.79 -30.46
C VAL A 697 -94.99 -36.28 -30.55
N GLN A 698 -94.00 -37.15 -30.36
CA GLN A 698 -94.19 -38.61 -30.32
C GLN A 698 -95.07 -39.03 -29.15
N ALA A 699 -94.85 -38.48 -27.95
CA ALA A 699 -95.65 -38.78 -26.76
C ALA A 699 -97.10 -38.30 -26.91
N ALA A 700 -97.29 -37.05 -27.34
CA ALA A 700 -98.60 -36.46 -27.58
C ALA A 700 -99.37 -37.20 -28.68
N GLY A 701 -98.71 -37.54 -29.78
CA GLY A 701 -99.34 -38.27 -30.87
C GLY A 701 -99.64 -39.72 -30.54
N ARG A 702 -98.75 -40.44 -29.82
CA ARG A 702 -99.06 -41.80 -29.33
C ARG A 702 -100.24 -41.80 -28.37
N LYS A 703 -100.32 -40.80 -27.48
CA LYS A 703 -101.48 -40.61 -26.60
C LYS A 703 -102.76 -40.40 -27.41
N ALA A 704 -102.71 -39.56 -28.44
CA ALA A 704 -103.83 -39.30 -29.32
C ALA A 704 -104.27 -40.56 -30.11
N VAL A 705 -103.33 -41.29 -30.70
CA VAL A 705 -103.59 -42.55 -31.42
C VAL A 705 -104.05 -43.68 -30.48
N ALA A 706 -103.70 -43.67 -29.20
CA ALA A 706 -104.27 -44.61 -28.23
C ALA A 706 -105.68 -44.21 -27.75
N GLY A 707 -106.11 -42.99 -28.03
CA GLY A 707 -107.40 -42.43 -27.63
C GLY A 707 -108.51 -42.60 -28.66
N THR A 708 -109.52 -41.74 -28.50
CA THR A 708 -110.68 -41.64 -29.39
C THR A 708 -110.29 -41.02 -30.73
N ASP A 709 -111.14 -41.15 -31.74
CA ASP A 709 -110.90 -40.51 -33.03
C ASP A 709 -110.89 -38.97 -32.93
N ASP A 710 -111.59 -38.40 -31.94
CA ASP A 710 -111.52 -36.96 -31.65
C ASP A 710 -110.16 -36.56 -31.08
N ASP A 711 -109.54 -37.40 -30.25
CA ASP A 711 -108.18 -37.17 -29.74
C ASP A 711 -107.15 -37.12 -30.87
N VAL A 712 -107.29 -38.01 -31.87
CA VAL A 712 -106.43 -38.03 -33.06
C VAL A 712 -106.58 -36.75 -33.88
N ARG A 713 -107.82 -36.28 -34.09
CA ARG A 713 -108.09 -35.05 -34.84
C ARG A 713 -107.57 -33.81 -34.14
N GLU A 714 -107.77 -33.72 -32.82
CA GLU A 714 -107.27 -32.57 -32.06
C GLU A 714 -105.73 -32.54 -32.05
N PHE A 715 -105.08 -33.70 -31.98
CA PHE A 715 -103.63 -33.78 -32.13
C PHE A 715 -103.14 -33.26 -33.49
N ILE A 716 -103.78 -33.65 -34.59
CA ILE A 716 -103.41 -33.18 -35.93
C ILE A 716 -103.59 -31.66 -36.06
N ARG A 717 -104.71 -31.14 -35.54
CA ARG A 717 -105.09 -29.73 -35.70
C ARG A 717 -104.23 -28.78 -34.86
N THR A 718 -103.99 -29.12 -33.60
CA THR A 718 -103.38 -28.22 -32.62
C THR A 718 -102.29 -28.92 -31.79
N GLY A 719 -102.54 -30.15 -31.33
CA GLY A 719 -101.67 -30.82 -30.34
C GLY A 719 -100.24 -31.06 -30.81
N GLN A 720 -100.02 -31.36 -32.09
CA GLN A 720 -98.68 -31.60 -32.64
C GLN A 720 -97.80 -30.35 -32.65
N TYR A 721 -98.40 -29.16 -32.80
CA TYR A 721 -97.68 -27.89 -32.81
C TYR A 721 -97.27 -27.48 -31.39
N THR A 722 -98.17 -27.65 -30.40
CA THR A 722 -97.86 -27.42 -28.98
C THR A 722 -96.77 -28.37 -28.47
N ALA A 723 -96.84 -29.65 -28.86
CA ALA A 723 -95.85 -30.63 -28.45
C ALA A 723 -94.47 -30.36 -29.09
N ARG A 724 -94.43 -29.87 -30.34
CA ARG A 724 -93.19 -29.48 -31.02
C ARG A 724 -92.53 -28.27 -30.38
N GLU A 725 -93.32 -27.25 -30.01
CA GLU A 725 -92.80 -26.11 -29.27
C GLU A 725 -92.13 -26.55 -27.95
N ALA A 726 -92.75 -27.47 -27.21
CA ALA A 726 -92.19 -27.98 -25.97
C ALA A 726 -90.84 -28.69 -26.21
N ASP A 727 -90.73 -29.50 -27.27
CA ASP A 727 -89.47 -30.15 -27.66
C ASP A 727 -88.39 -29.12 -28.01
N ASP A 728 -88.71 -28.13 -28.85
CA ASP A 728 -87.76 -27.10 -29.27
C ASP A 728 -87.28 -26.24 -28.08
N ARG A 729 -88.17 -25.90 -27.14
CA ARG A 729 -87.81 -25.17 -25.91
C ARG A 729 -86.90 -25.97 -24.98
N VAL A 730 -87.09 -27.29 -24.89
CA VAL A 730 -86.18 -28.17 -24.14
C VAL A 730 -84.80 -28.17 -24.77
N LEU A 731 -84.71 -28.34 -26.10
CA LEU A 731 -83.44 -28.31 -26.83
C LEU A 731 -82.71 -26.97 -26.69
N ALA A 732 -83.44 -25.85 -26.81
CA ALA A 732 -82.87 -24.52 -26.61
C ALA A 732 -82.39 -24.31 -25.16
N THR A 733 -83.14 -24.78 -24.16
CA THR A 733 -82.75 -24.70 -22.74
C THR A 733 -81.50 -25.54 -22.44
N GLN A 734 -81.41 -26.75 -23.00
CA GLN A 734 -80.22 -27.59 -22.88
C GLN A 734 -79.00 -26.92 -23.51
N ALA A 735 -79.15 -26.34 -24.71
CA ALA A 735 -78.10 -25.59 -25.36
C ALA A 735 -77.62 -24.39 -24.52
N VAL A 736 -78.52 -23.64 -23.87
CA VAL A 736 -78.15 -22.57 -22.94
C VAL A 736 -77.42 -23.12 -21.70
N ALA A 737 -77.79 -24.29 -21.20
CA ALA A 737 -77.12 -24.87 -20.04
C ALA A 737 -75.66 -25.29 -20.33
N THR A 738 -75.41 -25.88 -21.50
CA THR A 738 -74.11 -26.50 -21.83
C THR A 738 -73.26 -25.72 -22.83
N GLY A 739 -73.82 -24.74 -23.52
CA GLY A 739 -73.15 -23.97 -24.56
C GLY A 739 -72.15 -22.94 -24.04
N GLY A 740 -71.32 -22.42 -24.96
CA GLY A 740 -70.44 -21.29 -24.67
C GLY A 740 -71.20 -19.96 -24.60
N PRO A 741 -70.50 -18.85 -24.34
CA PRO A 741 -71.13 -17.54 -24.18
C PRO A 741 -72.06 -17.13 -25.33
N GLU A 742 -71.64 -17.33 -26.59
CA GLU A 742 -72.44 -16.95 -27.76
C GLU A 742 -73.70 -17.83 -27.88
N VAL A 743 -73.59 -19.13 -27.58
CA VAL A 743 -74.74 -20.06 -27.55
C VAL A 743 -75.72 -19.70 -26.45
N LYS A 744 -75.23 -19.28 -25.27
CA LYS A 744 -76.05 -18.85 -24.15
C LYS A 744 -76.85 -17.58 -24.49
N ALA A 745 -76.19 -16.59 -25.05
CA ALA A 745 -76.81 -15.33 -25.46
C ALA A 745 -77.93 -15.59 -26.49
N ALA A 746 -77.59 -16.26 -27.60
CA ALA A 746 -78.54 -16.56 -28.67
C ALA A 746 -79.71 -17.45 -28.19
N GLY A 747 -79.44 -18.45 -27.34
CA GLY A 747 -80.47 -19.36 -26.83
C GLY A 747 -81.43 -18.69 -25.85
N ARG A 748 -80.95 -17.77 -25.01
CA ARG A 748 -81.80 -16.98 -24.10
C ARG A 748 -82.69 -16.01 -24.87
N ALA A 749 -82.14 -15.31 -25.85
CA ALA A 749 -82.91 -14.44 -26.74
C ALA A 749 -84.01 -15.24 -27.46
N ALA A 750 -83.68 -16.39 -28.04
CA ALA A 750 -84.66 -17.25 -28.71
C ALA A 750 -85.77 -17.74 -27.77
N LEU A 751 -85.44 -18.13 -26.53
CA LEU A 751 -86.42 -18.57 -25.53
C LEU A 751 -87.40 -17.48 -25.08
N ALA A 752 -86.97 -16.20 -25.10
CA ALA A 752 -87.85 -15.06 -24.83
C ALA A 752 -88.89 -14.84 -25.93
N GLY A 753 -88.59 -15.27 -27.16
CA GLY A 753 -89.43 -15.09 -28.34
C GLY A 753 -90.61 -16.06 -28.51
N PRO A 754 -91.36 -15.88 -29.62
CA PRO A 754 -92.43 -16.80 -30.01
C PRO A 754 -91.86 -18.18 -30.40
N PRO A 755 -92.71 -19.21 -30.56
CA PRO A 755 -92.27 -20.58 -30.87
C PRO A 755 -91.37 -20.67 -32.12
N SER A 756 -91.61 -19.81 -33.11
CA SER A 756 -90.80 -19.70 -34.34
C SER A 756 -89.34 -19.33 -34.07
N TYR A 757 -89.07 -18.44 -33.10
CA TYR A 757 -87.70 -18.03 -32.75
C TYR A 757 -86.92 -19.18 -32.11
N VAL A 758 -87.56 -19.91 -31.20
CA VAL A 758 -86.98 -21.10 -30.58
C VAL A 758 -86.68 -22.17 -31.64
N ARG A 759 -87.60 -22.37 -32.59
CA ARG A 759 -87.42 -23.31 -33.69
C ARG A 759 -86.23 -22.92 -34.57
N THR A 760 -86.16 -21.67 -35.02
CA THR A 760 -85.04 -21.17 -35.86
C THR A 760 -83.70 -21.29 -35.12
N PHE A 761 -83.68 -21.02 -33.81
CA PHE A 761 -82.48 -21.24 -33.00
C PHE A 761 -82.06 -22.70 -32.99
N VAL A 762 -82.96 -23.64 -32.74
CA VAL A 762 -82.63 -25.08 -32.70
C VAL A 762 -82.20 -25.60 -34.09
N GLU A 763 -82.83 -25.14 -35.17
CA GLU A 763 -82.54 -25.61 -36.52
C GLU A 763 -81.21 -25.07 -37.10
N SER A 764 -80.87 -23.82 -36.81
CA SER A 764 -79.69 -23.18 -37.41
C SER A 764 -78.94 -22.23 -36.47
N GLY A 765 -79.62 -21.50 -35.58
CA GLY A 765 -78.99 -20.54 -34.67
C GLY A 765 -77.99 -21.14 -33.70
N LEU A 766 -78.22 -22.36 -33.21
CA LEU A 766 -77.33 -23.08 -32.30
C LEU A 766 -75.97 -23.35 -32.95
N TYR A 767 -75.96 -23.84 -34.19
CA TYR A 767 -74.73 -24.13 -34.90
C TYR A 767 -73.93 -22.85 -35.21
N ARG A 768 -74.63 -21.77 -35.60
CA ARG A 768 -74.02 -20.45 -35.83
C ARG A 768 -73.36 -19.90 -34.56
N ALA A 769 -74.04 -19.98 -33.43
CA ALA A 769 -73.50 -19.55 -32.14
C ALA A 769 -72.32 -20.42 -31.67
N GLN A 770 -72.38 -21.75 -31.87
CA GLN A 770 -71.25 -22.65 -31.59
C GLN A 770 -70.02 -22.33 -32.45
N GLN A 771 -70.23 -21.97 -33.71
CA GLN A 771 -69.15 -21.56 -34.59
C GLN A 771 -68.47 -20.28 -34.10
N ARG A 772 -69.24 -19.28 -33.64
CA ARG A 772 -68.69 -18.06 -33.03
C ARG A 772 -67.91 -18.35 -31.75
N ASP A 773 -68.45 -19.20 -30.87
CA ASP A 773 -67.73 -19.65 -29.66
C ASP A 773 -66.37 -20.29 -30.01
N ALA A 774 -66.33 -21.15 -31.03
CA ALA A 774 -65.09 -21.81 -31.47
C ALA A 774 -64.07 -20.83 -32.08
N LEU A 775 -64.52 -19.81 -32.82
CA LEU A 775 -63.66 -18.75 -33.37
C LEU A 775 -63.06 -17.91 -32.26
N THR A 776 -63.89 -17.45 -31.31
CA THR A 776 -63.45 -16.68 -30.15
C THR A 776 -62.47 -17.47 -29.27
N ALA A 777 -62.72 -18.77 -29.06
CA ALA A 777 -61.80 -19.63 -28.32
C ALA A 777 -60.44 -19.77 -29.02
N THR A 778 -60.42 -19.91 -30.35
CA THR A 778 -59.17 -20.00 -31.13
C THR A 778 -58.36 -18.70 -31.02
N HIS A 779 -59.02 -17.56 -31.19
CA HIS A 779 -58.39 -16.23 -31.04
C HIS A 779 -57.81 -16.03 -29.62
N ARG A 780 -58.59 -16.34 -28.58
CA ARG A 780 -58.14 -16.22 -27.18
C ARG A 780 -56.91 -17.09 -26.89
N ALA A 781 -56.81 -18.27 -27.52
CA ALA A 781 -55.65 -19.16 -27.38
C ALA A 781 -54.41 -18.61 -28.10
N GLU A 782 -54.57 -18.05 -29.31
CA GLU A 782 -53.49 -17.37 -30.05
C GLU A 782 -52.92 -16.19 -29.26
N VAL A 783 -53.77 -15.29 -28.77
CA VAL A 783 -53.36 -14.16 -27.92
C VAL A 783 -52.68 -14.63 -26.63
N ALA A 784 -53.17 -15.70 -26.00
CA ALA A 784 -52.55 -16.26 -24.80
C ALA A 784 -51.13 -16.80 -25.07
N GLY A 785 -50.86 -17.32 -26.28
CA GLY A 785 -49.53 -17.70 -26.72
C GLY A 785 -48.56 -16.51 -26.71
N TYR A 786 -48.92 -15.41 -27.36
CA TYR A 786 -48.10 -14.19 -27.38
C TYR A 786 -47.86 -13.60 -25.97
N VAL A 787 -48.88 -13.60 -25.10
CA VAL A 787 -48.71 -13.16 -23.70
C VAL A 787 -47.72 -14.07 -22.94
N SER A 788 -47.78 -15.38 -23.17
CA SER A 788 -46.85 -16.35 -22.59
C SER A 788 -45.42 -16.13 -23.08
N ASP A 789 -45.23 -15.92 -24.39
CA ASP A 789 -43.92 -15.66 -24.99
C ASP A 789 -43.30 -14.37 -24.45
N ALA A 790 -44.11 -13.30 -24.31
CA ALA A 790 -43.68 -12.06 -23.70
C ALA A 790 -43.25 -12.26 -22.23
N ALA A 791 -44.00 -13.06 -21.46
CA ALA A 791 -43.68 -13.37 -20.07
C ALA A 791 -42.40 -14.21 -19.94
N GLN A 792 -42.18 -15.16 -20.84
CA GLN A 792 -40.94 -15.94 -20.92
C GLN A 792 -39.74 -15.03 -21.22
N SER A 793 -39.86 -14.15 -22.22
CA SER A 793 -38.82 -13.17 -22.55
C SER A 793 -38.49 -12.26 -21.37
N ALA A 794 -39.49 -11.75 -20.66
CA ALA A 794 -39.29 -10.95 -19.45
C ALA A 794 -38.56 -11.73 -18.32
N ALA A 795 -38.91 -13.00 -18.12
CA ALA A 795 -38.26 -13.85 -17.12
C ALA A 795 -36.78 -14.10 -17.46
N LEU A 796 -36.47 -14.41 -18.72
CA LEU A 796 -35.10 -14.58 -19.20
C LEU A 796 -34.31 -13.27 -19.14
N ALA A 797 -34.93 -12.14 -19.48
CA ALA A 797 -34.29 -10.82 -19.36
C ALA A 797 -33.90 -10.51 -17.91
N ARG A 798 -34.75 -10.85 -16.92
CA ARG A 798 -34.40 -10.72 -15.51
C ARG A 798 -33.27 -11.66 -15.08
N GLN A 799 -33.27 -12.91 -15.55
CA GLN A 799 -32.15 -13.83 -15.29
C GLN A 799 -30.82 -13.25 -15.80
N ASN A 800 -30.82 -12.73 -17.04
CA ASN A 800 -29.69 -12.04 -17.64
C ASN A 800 -29.23 -10.85 -16.77
N ALA A 801 -30.16 -9.97 -16.37
CA ALA A 801 -29.84 -8.84 -15.48
C ALA A 801 -29.21 -9.27 -14.14
N PHE A 802 -29.69 -10.36 -13.53
CA PHE A 802 -29.08 -10.91 -12.31
C PHE A 802 -27.66 -11.44 -12.56
N ASP A 803 -27.44 -12.15 -13.66
CA ASP A 803 -26.11 -12.64 -14.03
C ASP A 803 -25.14 -11.49 -14.33
N ALA A 804 -25.62 -10.42 -14.97
CA ALA A 804 -24.84 -9.20 -15.21
C ALA A 804 -24.48 -8.50 -13.89
N ALA A 805 -25.44 -8.37 -12.97
CA ALA A 805 -25.20 -7.79 -11.64
C ALA A 805 -24.20 -8.62 -10.82
N ARG A 806 -24.25 -9.96 -10.92
CA ARG A 806 -23.26 -10.84 -10.32
C ARG A 806 -21.87 -10.63 -10.93
N ALA A 807 -21.76 -10.52 -12.25
CA ALA A 807 -20.49 -10.23 -12.92
C ALA A 807 -19.92 -8.87 -12.48
N ALA A 808 -20.75 -7.82 -12.40
CA ALA A 808 -20.35 -6.52 -11.88
C ALA A 808 -19.87 -6.59 -10.43
N ALA A 809 -20.51 -7.38 -9.56
CA ALA A 809 -20.07 -7.58 -8.18
C ALA A 809 -18.70 -8.29 -8.09
N ILE A 810 -18.44 -9.29 -8.94
CA ILE A 810 -17.13 -9.93 -9.04
C ILE A 810 -16.07 -8.93 -9.54
N ALA A 811 -16.40 -8.12 -10.53
CA ALA A 811 -15.51 -7.10 -11.06
C ALA A 811 -15.11 -6.05 -10.00
N ARG A 812 -16.08 -5.57 -9.20
CA ARG A 812 -15.81 -4.70 -8.04
C ARG A 812 -14.85 -5.35 -7.04
N GLY A 813 -15.11 -6.60 -6.65
CA GLY A 813 -14.23 -7.31 -5.72
C GLY A 813 -12.81 -7.46 -6.26
N ALA A 814 -12.66 -7.70 -7.57
CA ALA A 814 -11.35 -7.74 -8.22
C ALA A 814 -10.65 -6.36 -8.21
N ALA A 815 -11.39 -5.27 -8.46
CA ALA A 815 -10.85 -3.91 -8.37
C ALA A 815 -10.38 -3.57 -6.93
N ASP A 816 -11.17 -3.94 -5.91
CA ASP A 816 -10.80 -3.77 -4.50
C ASP A 816 -9.51 -4.55 -4.15
N ASP A 817 -9.40 -5.80 -4.62
CA ASP A 817 -8.20 -6.62 -4.46
C ASP A 817 -6.99 -6.01 -5.17
N ALA A 818 -7.15 -5.51 -6.40
CA ALA A 818 -6.09 -4.85 -7.16
C ALA A 818 -5.59 -3.59 -6.45
N ALA A 819 -6.49 -2.76 -5.91
CA ALA A 819 -6.15 -1.58 -5.13
C ALA A 819 -5.38 -1.93 -3.85
N ARG A 820 -5.75 -3.02 -3.17
CA ARG A 820 -5.02 -3.54 -2.02
C ARG A 820 -3.60 -3.97 -2.39
N TYR A 821 -3.42 -4.72 -3.49
CA TYR A 821 -2.09 -5.12 -3.96
C TYR A 821 -1.23 -3.92 -4.36
N ALA A 822 -1.80 -2.91 -5.03
CA ALA A 822 -1.08 -1.67 -5.32
C ALA A 822 -0.58 -0.98 -4.03
N SER A 823 -1.40 -0.91 -2.98
CA SER A 823 -0.99 -0.34 -1.69
C SER A 823 0.08 -1.18 -0.98
N GLU A 824 0.03 -2.50 -1.08
CA GLU A 824 1.07 -3.40 -0.56
C GLU A 824 2.40 -3.22 -1.32
N ALA A 825 2.34 -3.04 -2.65
CA ALA A 825 3.50 -2.77 -3.49
C ALA A 825 4.14 -1.41 -3.16
N GLU A 826 3.33 -0.35 -2.97
CA GLU A 826 3.79 0.99 -2.58
C GLU A 826 4.52 0.96 -1.22
N LYS A 827 3.98 0.22 -0.24
CA LYS A 827 4.65 0.02 1.06
C LYS A 827 5.99 -0.70 0.89
N SER A 828 6.02 -1.75 0.07
CA SER A 828 7.25 -2.50 -0.23
C SER A 828 8.30 -1.57 -0.85
N ALA A 829 7.94 -0.78 -1.86
CA ALA A 829 8.83 0.20 -2.48
C ALA A 829 9.38 1.24 -1.47
N ALA A 830 8.54 1.73 -0.55
CA ALA A 830 8.96 2.66 0.49
C ALA A 830 9.95 2.02 1.51
N GLU A 831 9.73 0.75 1.86
CA GLU A 831 10.66 -0.03 2.68
C GLU A 831 11.99 -0.30 1.93
N ALA A 832 11.94 -0.65 0.65
CA ALA A 832 13.13 -0.84 -0.19
C ALA A 832 13.98 0.43 -0.27
N GLN A 833 13.33 1.59 -0.44
CA GLN A 833 14.01 2.90 -0.40
C GLN A 833 14.67 3.15 0.95
N THR A 834 14.04 2.71 2.06
CA THR A 834 14.63 2.81 3.40
C THR A 834 15.90 1.94 3.51
N TYR A 835 15.88 0.70 3.00
CA TYR A 835 17.06 -0.16 2.98
C TYR A 835 18.19 0.37 2.08
N SER A 836 17.86 0.91 0.91
CA SER A 836 18.81 1.62 0.05
C SER A 836 19.50 2.79 0.75
N ASN A 837 18.73 3.61 1.49
CA ASN A 837 19.27 4.71 2.30
C ASN A 837 20.22 4.21 3.41
N GLN A 838 19.87 3.10 4.08
CA GLN A 838 20.72 2.48 5.11
C GLN A 838 22.02 1.89 4.53
N ALA A 839 21.94 1.26 3.35
CA ALA A 839 23.09 0.75 2.64
C ALA A 839 24.04 1.89 2.23
N SER A 840 23.48 2.99 1.69
CA SER A 840 24.21 4.21 1.35
C SER A 840 24.93 4.83 2.55
N ALA A 841 24.26 4.90 3.71
CA ALA A 841 24.87 5.38 4.95
C ALA A 841 26.02 4.48 5.40
N SER A 842 25.86 3.15 5.29
CA SER A 842 26.91 2.17 5.61
C SER A 842 28.12 2.32 4.69
N ALA A 843 27.91 2.49 3.38
CA ALA A 843 28.97 2.75 2.42
C ALA A 843 29.73 4.05 2.73
N ALA A 844 29.03 5.11 3.14
CA ALA A 844 29.65 6.37 3.54
C ALA A 844 30.55 6.22 4.79
N GLU A 845 30.11 5.45 5.80
CA GLU A 845 30.92 5.17 6.99
C GLU A 845 32.11 4.26 6.68
N ALA A 846 31.93 3.27 5.80
CA ALA A 846 33.01 2.41 5.31
C ALA A 846 34.11 3.23 4.61
N LYS A 847 33.70 4.16 3.72
CA LYS A 847 34.62 5.09 3.05
C LYS A 847 35.41 5.93 4.05
N LYS A 848 34.74 6.50 5.06
CA LYS A 848 35.40 7.28 6.11
C LYS A 848 36.40 6.44 6.91
N SER A 849 36.06 5.18 7.20
CA SER A 849 36.96 4.22 7.85
C SER A 849 38.18 3.91 6.99
N ALA A 850 38.00 3.68 5.69
CA ALA A 850 39.09 3.47 4.74
C ALA A 850 40.02 4.70 4.65
N GLU A 851 39.46 5.91 4.57
CA GLU A 851 40.23 7.16 4.59
C GLU A 851 41.07 7.30 5.89
N ALA A 852 40.50 6.96 7.04
CA ALA A 852 41.22 6.95 8.32
C ALA A 852 42.33 5.89 8.39
N ALA A 853 42.09 4.70 7.81
CA ALA A 853 43.10 3.64 7.71
C ALA A 853 44.28 4.07 6.83
N VAL A 854 44.00 4.67 5.67
CA VAL A 854 45.01 5.24 4.76
C VAL A 854 45.83 6.34 5.46
N ALA A 855 45.17 7.21 6.22
CA ALA A 855 45.85 8.23 7.03
C ALA A 855 46.78 7.60 8.09
N SER A 856 46.33 6.55 8.77
CA SER A 856 47.13 5.80 9.75
C SER A 856 48.35 5.13 9.10
N ALA A 857 48.16 4.51 7.93
CA ALA A 857 49.25 3.91 7.16
C ALA A 857 50.30 4.94 6.71
N LYS A 858 49.87 6.16 6.35
CA LYS A 858 50.76 7.29 6.06
C LYS A 858 51.59 7.66 7.29
N GLN A 859 50.94 7.84 8.45
CA GLN A 859 51.64 8.16 9.71
C GLN A 859 52.66 7.07 10.10
N ALA A 860 52.32 5.81 9.91
CA ALA A 860 53.20 4.67 10.16
C ALA A 860 54.42 4.70 9.23
N THR A 861 54.22 5.00 7.94
CA THR A 861 55.30 5.15 6.95
C THR A 861 56.23 6.32 7.29
N ASP A 862 55.68 7.46 7.75
CA ASP A 862 56.51 8.58 8.23
C ASP A 862 57.31 8.21 9.48
N ALA A 863 56.73 7.39 10.38
CA ALA A 863 57.42 6.87 11.55
C ALA A 863 58.55 5.89 11.17
N GLU A 864 58.31 4.98 10.24
CA GLU A 864 59.32 4.09 9.64
C GLU A 864 60.52 4.90 9.11
N ALA A 865 60.26 5.95 8.33
CA ALA A 865 61.31 6.83 7.78
C ALA A 865 62.14 7.50 8.89
N ARG A 866 61.48 8.04 9.93
CA ARG A 866 62.14 8.63 11.10
C ARG A 866 62.99 7.61 11.87
N ALA A 867 62.47 6.41 12.09
CA ALA A 867 63.18 5.34 12.77
C ALA A 867 64.45 4.91 12.00
N ALA A 868 64.33 4.76 10.67
CA ALA A 868 65.45 4.42 9.80
C ALA A 868 66.52 5.52 9.82
N GLN A 869 66.13 6.80 9.83
CA GLN A 869 67.07 7.91 9.97
C GLN A 869 67.76 7.91 11.34
N ALA A 870 67.03 7.67 12.42
CA ALA A 870 67.60 7.55 13.77
C ALA A 870 68.61 6.40 13.86
N ALA A 871 68.30 5.23 13.28
CA ALA A 871 69.22 4.09 13.23
C ALA A 871 70.51 4.41 12.46
N ARG A 872 70.41 5.11 11.32
CA ARG A 872 71.59 5.60 10.57
C ARG A 872 72.45 6.56 11.39
N SER A 873 71.82 7.52 12.07
CA SER A 873 72.52 8.47 12.95
C SER A 873 73.21 7.76 14.12
N ALA A 874 72.51 6.82 14.78
CA ALA A 874 73.06 6.03 15.88
C ALA A 874 74.30 5.22 15.42
N GLN A 875 74.24 4.63 14.23
CA GLN A 875 75.36 3.91 13.66
C GLN A 875 76.56 4.82 13.40
N LYS A 876 76.32 6.02 12.86
CA LYS A 876 77.38 7.03 12.66
C LYS A 876 78.05 7.39 13.98
N SER A 877 77.27 7.64 15.04
CA SER A 877 77.80 7.90 16.38
C SER A 877 78.58 6.72 16.94
N ALA A 878 78.11 5.48 16.76
CA ALA A 878 78.84 4.29 17.19
C ALA A 878 80.20 4.13 16.48
N SER A 879 80.25 4.42 15.16
CA SER A 879 81.51 4.43 14.42
C SER A 879 82.47 5.53 14.89
N GLN A 880 81.95 6.74 15.18
CA GLN A 880 82.75 7.83 15.74
C GLN A 880 83.31 7.47 17.13
N ALA A 881 82.48 6.91 18.01
CA ALA A 881 82.90 6.45 19.33
C ALA A 881 84.02 5.41 19.24
N GLN A 882 83.91 4.49 18.27
CA GLN A 882 84.92 3.45 18.01
C GLN A 882 86.25 4.05 17.53
N ALA A 883 86.20 5.05 16.65
CA ALA A 883 87.40 5.77 16.20
C ALA A 883 88.08 6.47 17.40
N SER A 884 87.31 7.21 18.21
CA SER A 884 87.84 7.84 19.42
C SER A 884 88.44 6.84 20.42
N ALA A 885 87.82 5.67 20.61
CA ALA A 885 88.38 4.62 21.45
C ALA A 885 89.72 4.08 20.90
N SER A 886 89.85 3.97 19.58
CA SER A 886 91.10 3.59 18.92
C SER A 886 92.19 4.65 19.10
N ASP A 887 91.85 5.93 18.93
CA ASP A 887 92.78 7.05 19.15
C ASP A 887 93.25 7.12 20.60
N ALA A 888 92.34 6.88 21.55
CA ALA A 888 92.64 6.83 22.98
C ALA A 888 93.61 5.67 23.31
N ALA A 889 93.37 4.49 22.74
CA ALA A 889 94.23 3.32 22.92
C ALA A 889 95.64 3.54 22.32
N GLY A 890 95.72 4.16 21.14
CA GLY A 890 96.99 4.58 20.55
C GLY A 890 97.75 5.59 21.42
N SER A 891 97.03 6.56 22.00
CA SER A 891 97.60 7.53 22.94
C SER A 891 98.13 6.85 24.21
N ALA A 892 97.35 5.94 24.81
CA ALA A 892 97.76 5.18 25.98
C ALA A 892 99.01 4.31 25.72
N SER A 893 99.07 3.64 24.55
CA SER A 893 100.25 2.89 24.14
C SER A 893 101.48 3.79 24.01
N SER A 894 101.32 4.98 23.41
CA SER A 894 102.42 5.93 23.29
C SER A 894 102.89 6.46 24.65
N ALA A 895 101.95 6.69 25.58
CA ALA A 895 102.26 7.09 26.95
C ALA A 895 103.05 6.01 27.70
N ARG A 896 102.64 4.73 27.53
CA ARG A 896 103.34 3.57 28.10
C ARG A 896 104.77 3.45 27.60
N SER A 897 104.98 3.63 26.29
CA SER A 897 106.33 3.65 25.72
C SER A 897 107.18 4.77 26.33
N ALA A 898 106.64 5.98 26.43
CA ALA A 898 107.34 7.10 27.06
C ALA A 898 107.69 6.83 28.53
N ALA A 899 106.77 6.23 29.31
CA ALA A 899 107.05 5.83 30.68
C ALA A 899 108.19 4.79 30.79
N ASN A 900 108.23 3.82 29.88
CA ASN A 900 109.30 2.83 29.82
C ASN A 900 110.65 3.48 29.47
N ASP A 901 110.66 4.42 28.52
CA ASP A 901 111.85 5.19 28.15
C ASP A 901 112.36 6.03 29.34
N ALA A 902 111.45 6.69 30.07
CA ALA A 902 111.76 7.44 31.27
C ALA A 902 112.39 6.56 32.37
N ALA A 903 111.81 5.37 32.59
CA ALA A 903 112.32 4.41 33.57
C ALA A 903 113.73 3.92 33.19
N LYS A 904 114.00 3.70 31.90
CA LYS A 904 115.34 3.39 31.41
C LYS A 904 116.32 4.52 31.68
N SER A 905 115.95 5.77 31.37
CA SER A 905 116.79 6.93 31.67
C SER A 905 117.09 7.07 33.16
N ALA A 906 116.11 6.82 34.03
CA ALA A 906 116.33 6.81 35.48
C ALA A 906 117.32 5.72 35.94
N GLN A 907 117.24 4.53 35.36
CA GLN A 907 118.20 3.45 35.64
C GLN A 907 119.61 3.79 35.18
N ASP A 908 119.74 4.35 33.97
CA ASP A 908 121.02 4.78 33.42
C ASP A 908 121.63 5.89 34.30
N ALA A 909 120.84 6.87 34.73
CA ALA A 909 121.25 7.89 35.68
C ALA A 909 121.73 7.31 37.03
N GLY A 910 121.03 6.29 37.53
CA GLY A 910 121.39 5.58 38.77
C GLY A 910 122.74 4.85 38.67
N ARG A 911 123.05 4.24 37.51
CA ARG A 911 124.38 3.66 37.25
C ARG A 911 125.46 4.74 37.23
N SER A 912 125.19 5.86 36.57
CA SER A 912 126.16 6.96 36.51
C SER A 912 126.49 7.51 37.90
N ARG A 913 125.49 7.62 38.79
CA ARG A 913 125.72 7.92 40.20
C ARG A 913 126.67 6.91 40.85
N ASP A 914 126.40 5.61 40.72
CA ASP A 914 127.17 4.57 41.41
C ASP A 914 128.64 4.55 40.95
N GLU A 915 128.87 4.71 39.65
CA GLU A 915 130.23 4.85 39.09
C GLU A 915 130.93 6.13 39.59
N ALA A 916 130.21 7.24 39.72
CA ALA A 916 130.75 8.50 40.26
C ALA A 916 131.18 8.35 41.72
N VAL A 917 130.34 7.70 42.55
CA VAL A 917 130.62 7.40 43.96
C VAL A 917 131.85 6.49 44.08
N GLN A 918 131.95 5.48 43.22
CA GLN A 918 133.10 4.59 43.21
C GLN A 918 134.38 5.31 42.79
N ALA A 919 134.31 6.21 41.81
CA ALA A 919 135.45 7.03 41.42
C ALA A 919 135.96 7.92 42.56
N ALA A 920 135.05 8.49 43.36
CA ALA A 920 135.40 9.24 44.57
C ALA A 920 136.09 8.36 45.63
N ALA A 921 135.59 7.13 45.85
CA ALA A 921 136.18 6.19 46.81
C ALA A 921 137.60 5.77 46.41
N ASP A 922 137.85 5.49 45.13
CA ASP A 922 139.19 5.15 44.61
C ASP A 922 140.19 6.31 44.83
N ALA A 923 139.74 7.55 44.63
CA ALA A 923 140.54 8.75 44.83
C ALA A 923 140.98 8.91 46.31
N TRP A 924 140.07 8.63 47.24
CA TRP A 924 140.34 8.65 48.69
C TRP A 924 141.32 7.56 49.12
N LYS A 925 141.19 6.35 48.55
CA LYS A 925 142.12 5.24 48.83
C LYS A 925 143.57 5.60 48.48
N ARG A 926 143.78 6.29 47.35
CA ARG A 926 145.12 6.75 46.94
C ARG A 926 145.70 7.81 47.87
N ALA A 927 144.88 8.75 48.32
CA ALA A 927 145.31 9.77 49.28
C ALA A 927 145.82 9.12 50.58
N GLY A 928 145.15 8.06 51.05
CA GLY A 928 145.60 7.26 52.20
C GLY A 928 146.93 6.52 52.00
N GLU A 929 147.20 5.97 50.81
CA GLU A 929 148.45 5.26 50.52
C GLU A 929 149.70 6.16 50.49
N LEU A 930 149.58 7.39 49.96
CA LEU A 930 150.68 8.36 49.93
C LEU A 930 151.02 8.88 51.33
N TYR A 931 150.01 9.04 52.19
CA TYR A 931 150.18 9.47 53.58
C TYR A 931 150.98 8.44 54.42
N PHE A 932 150.76 7.14 54.22
CA PHE A 932 151.49 6.08 54.94
C PHE A 932 152.98 5.95 54.57
N ARG A 933 153.40 6.42 53.39
CA ARG A 933 154.79 6.31 52.93
C ARG A 933 155.71 7.38 53.52
N GLU A 934 155.16 8.51 53.98
CA GLU A 934 155.92 9.63 54.57
C GLU A 934 156.21 9.44 56.09
N MET A 935 155.67 8.40 56.74
CA MET A 935 155.63 8.26 58.22
C MET A 935 156.73 7.38 58.89
N PHE A 936 157.58 6.64 58.15
CA PHE A 936 158.48 5.60 58.73
C PHE A 936 159.95 5.62 58.25
N GLY A 937 160.66 6.76 58.28
CA GLY A 937 162.10 6.82 57.95
C GLY A 937 162.92 7.92 58.66
N GLY A 938 163.44 7.62 59.86
CA GLY A 938 164.61 8.26 60.49
C GLY A 938 164.42 9.63 61.18
N PRO A 939 165.15 9.94 62.28
CA PRO A 939 164.86 11.06 63.21
C PRO A 939 165.20 12.46 62.64
N PRO A 940 164.55 13.54 63.12
CA PRO A 940 164.84 14.92 62.72
C PRO A 940 166.05 15.51 63.45
N ASP A 941 166.85 16.28 62.72
CA ASP A 941 167.84 17.21 63.27
C ASP A 941 167.11 18.37 63.97
N LEU A 942 167.53 18.68 65.21
CA LEU A 942 166.98 19.73 66.05
C LEU A 942 168.07 20.77 66.38
N THR A 943 168.72 21.27 65.33
CA THR A 943 169.52 22.51 65.33
C THR A 943 169.12 23.38 64.13
N ASP A 944 169.22 24.71 64.26
CA ASP A 944 169.12 25.62 63.11
C ASP A 944 170.36 25.50 62.19
N GLU A 945 170.39 26.23 61.07
CA GLU A 945 171.45 26.13 60.05
C GLU A 945 172.89 26.42 60.58
N ASP A 946 173.06 26.90 61.82
CA ASP A 946 174.37 27.28 62.40
C ASP A 946 174.72 26.59 63.74
N GLY A 947 173.88 25.71 64.29
CA GLY A 947 174.27 24.81 65.39
C GLY A 947 174.25 25.41 66.81
N HIS A 948 173.27 26.26 67.15
CA HIS A 948 173.07 26.74 68.53
C HIS A 948 171.75 26.25 69.19
N PRO A 949 171.78 25.82 70.47
CA PRO A 949 170.63 25.22 71.17
C PRO A 949 169.62 26.25 71.73
N TYR A 950 168.34 25.87 71.69
CA TYR A 950 167.18 26.59 72.22
C TYR A 950 167.34 26.91 73.71
N SER A 951 167.30 28.20 74.04
CA SER A 951 167.08 28.69 75.41
C SER A 951 165.68 29.27 75.54
N ASP A 952 165.11 29.03 76.71
CA ASP A 952 163.79 29.45 77.21
C ASP A 952 163.55 30.97 77.21
N ASP A 953 162.26 31.32 77.24
CA ASP A 953 161.61 32.31 78.14
C ASP A 953 160.29 32.77 77.45
N GLU A 954 159.09 32.48 77.96
CA GLU A 954 158.48 33.20 79.09
C GLU A 954 157.65 32.32 80.04
N ALA A 955 158.18 32.24 81.27
CA ALA A 955 157.56 32.29 82.61
C ALA A 955 156.06 31.97 82.81
N GLY A 956 155.77 31.00 83.69
CA GLY A 956 154.46 30.94 84.35
C GLY A 956 154.13 29.81 85.32
N HIS A 957 154.68 28.60 85.24
CA HIS A 957 154.27 27.49 86.13
C HIS A 957 155.39 26.53 86.58
N PRO A 958 155.28 25.90 87.77
CA PRO A 958 156.40 25.31 88.51
C PRO A 958 156.69 23.85 88.14
N ALA A 959 157.96 23.46 88.32
CA ALA A 959 158.50 22.14 88.05
C ALA A 959 157.89 21.02 88.90
N PHE A 960 157.58 19.86 88.28
CA PHE A 960 157.43 18.61 89.04
C PHE A 960 157.81 17.35 88.23
N HIS A 961 159.02 16.87 88.53
CA HIS A 961 159.59 15.51 88.57
C HIS A 961 159.48 14.53 87.37
N GLU A 962 160.65 14.09 86.88
CA GLU A 962 160.82 12.91 86.03
C GLU A 962 160.32 11.61 86.69
N PRO A 963 159.33 10.92 86.09
CA PRO A 963 158.88 9.61 86.55
C PRO A 963 159.94 8.54 86.26
N ASP A 964 160.09 7.59 87.18
CA ASP A 964 161.04 6.49 87.08
C ASP A 964 160.65 5.44 86.00
N ALA A 965 161.49 4.43 85.82
CA ALA A 965 161.39 3.48 84.71
C ALA A 965 160.06 2.70 84.64
N TRP A 966 159.30 2.56 85.74
CA TRP A 966 157.98 1.91 85.72
C TRP A 966 156.83 2.88 85.42
N GLU A 967 157.00 4.18 85.65
CA GLU A 967 156.01 5.21 85.27
C GLU A 967 156.16 5.68 83.81
N ARG A 968 157.32 5.49 83.17
CA ARG A 968 157.50 5.73 81.71
C ARG A 968 156.76 4.74 80.80
N PHE A 969 156.38 3.57 81.31
CA PHE A 969 155.59 2.58 80.56
C PHE A 969 154.10 2.98 80.44
N GLY A 970 153.55 3.74 81.40
CA GLY A 970 152.13 4.12 81.41
C GLY A 970 151.73 5.26 80.45
N ILE A 971 152.68 6.09 80.00
CA ILE A 971 152.41 7.24 79.11
C ILE A 971 152.17 6.80 77.65
N GLN A 972 152.83 5.73 77.18
CA GLN A 972 152.58 5.22 75.83
C GLN A 972 151.24 4.47 75.70
N ASP A 973 150.82 3.75 76.74
CA ASP A 973 149.49 3.13 76.79
C ASP A 973 148.37 4.18 76.87
N LEU A 974 148.61 5.32 77.54
CA LEU A 974 147.67 6.45 77.57
C LEU A 974 147.56 7.15 76.21
N ILE A 975 148.67 7.38 75.51
CA ILE A 975 148.67 7.95 74.14
C ILE A 975 147.93 7.02 73.17
N LYS A 976 148.15 5.70 73.28
CA LYS A 976 147.46 4.70 72.46
C LYS A 976 145.95 4.70 72.73
N ALA A 977 145.53 4.65 73.99
CA ALA A 977 144.12 4.69 74.38
C ALA A 977 143.42 5.97 73.90
N LEU A 978 144.06 7.14 74.04
CA LEU A 978 143.53 8.40 73.55
C LEU A 978 143.51 8.48 72.01
N SER A 979 144.49 7.88 71.30
CA SER A 979 144.48 7.82 69.83
C SER A 979 143.39 6.91 69.25
N ASP A 980 143.06 5.80 69.93
CA ASP A 980 141.96 4.90 69.54
C ASP A 980 140.59 5.58 69.78
N GLU A 981 140.44 6.36 70.86
CA GLU A 981 139.25 7.20 71.10
C GLU A 981 139.11 8.35 70.08
N GLN A 982 140.22 8.95 69.62
CA GLN A 982 140.20 9.98 68.58
C GLN A 982 139.69 9.43 67.23
N ALA A 983 140.05 8.19 66.87
CA ALA A 983 139.58 7.52 65.66
C ALA A 983 138.09 7.13 65.72
N ALA A 984 137.60 6.70 66.90
CA ALA A 984 136.18 6.44 67.14
C ALA A 984 135.34 7.74 67.11
N ALA A 985 135.87 8.82 67.67
CA ALA A 985 135.23 10.15 67.65
C ALA A 985 135.13 10.72 66.22
N ALA A 986 136.15 10.55 65.37
CA ALA A 986 136.11 10.98 63.96
C ALA A 986 135.00 10.28 63.16
N LEU A 987 134.80 8.97 63.39
CA LEU A 987 133.74 8.18 62.76
C LEU A 987 132.33 8.65 63.19
N ILE A 988 132.19 9.16 64.41
CA ILE A 988 130.93 9.65 64.98
C ILE A 988 130.65 11.11 64.58
N ALA A 989 131.68 11.97 64.57
CA ALA A 989 131.58 13.38 64.22
C ALA A 989 131.36 13.59 62.71
N CYS A 990 131.88 12.70 61.86
CA CYS A 990 131.82 12.84 60.41
C CYS A 990 130.71 12.06 59.70
N HIS A 991 129.90 11.28 60.41
CA HIS A 991 128.79 10.53 59.82
C HIS A 991 127.55 11.42 59.62
N ASN A 992 127.35 11.92 58.39
CA ASN A 992 126.19 12.73 57.97
C ASN A 992 126.04 14.05 58.76
N ARG A 993 127.16 14.63 59.18
CA ARG A 993 127.28 15.79 60.08
C ARG A 993 128.37 16.73 59.58
N PRO A 994 128.08 17.59 58.59
CA PRO A 994 129.10 18.37 57.89
C PRO A 994 129.84 19.37 58.80
N ILE A 995 129.16 20.05 59.72
CA ILE A 995 129.79 21.11 60.53
C ILE A 995 130.66 20.51 61.65
N ALA A 996 130.15 19.51 62.35
CA ALA A 996 130.91 18.83 63.42
C ALA A 996 132.16 18.14 62.87
N CYS A 997 132.09 17.57 61.66
CA CYS A 997 133.24 16.94 61.02
C CYS A 997 134.37 17.93 60.74
N GLU A 998 134.05 19.12 60.20
CA GLU A 998 135.05 20.11 59.86
C GLU A 998 135.75 20.69 61.09
N LEU A 999 135.00 21.02 62.15
CA LEU A 999 135.57 21.51 63.42
C LEU A 999 136.41 20.43 64.12
N PHE A 1000 135.91 19.19 64.19
CA PHE A 1000 136.67 18.07 64.78
C PHE A 1000 138.00 17.83 64.05
N ASN A 1001 138.01 17.89 62.72
CA ASN A 1001 139.22 17.74 61.93
C ASN A 1001 140.20 18.89 62.15
N HIS A 1002 139.73 20.12 62.35
CA HIS A 1002 140.59 21.27 62.67
C HIS A 1002 141.29 21.12 64.02
N TRP A 1003 140.56 20.62 65.04
CA TRP A 1003 141.10 20.30 66.37
C TRP A 1003 142.20 19.22 66.32
N ALA A 1004 141.92 18.13 65.61
CA ALA A 1004 142.80 16.96 65.53
C ALA A 1004 144.12 17.25 64.79
N GLN A 1005 144.13 18.21 63.87
CA GLN A 1005 145.30 18.57 63.05
C GLN A 1005 146.34 19.43 63.79
N LYS A 1006 146.11 19.78 65.06
CA LYS A 1006 147.05 20.53 65.92
C LYS A 1006 147.43 21.93 65.40
N SER A 1007 146.54 22.61 64.68
CA SER A 1007 146.85 23.95 64.12
C SER A 1007 147.00 25.02 65.21
N GLY A 1008 146.16 24.99 66.24
CA GLY A 1008 146.05 26.03 67.28
C GLY A 1008 145.59 27.39 66.77
N SER A 1009 145.26 27.53 65.48
CA SER A 1009 144.74 28.76 64.90
C SER A 1009 143.23 28.81 65.05
N ASP A 1010 142.68 29.98 65.37
CA ASP A 1010 141.24 30.19 65.46
C ASP A 1010 140.53 29.72 64.18
N TYR A 1011 139.36 29.09 64.33
CA TYR A 1011 138.53 28.62 63.22
C TYR A 1011 137.44 29.63 62.93
N VAL A 1012 137.49 30.21 61.72
CA VAL A 1012 136.50 31.17 61.26
C VAL A 1012 135.40 30.43 60.49
N LEU A 1013 134.17 30.45 61.02
CA LEU A 1013 133.01 29.84 60.38
C LEU A 1013 132.74 30.52 59.02
N SER A 1014 132.52 29.71 57.98
CA SER A 1014 132.08 30.21 56.67
C SER A 1014 130.65 30.75 56.72
N ASP A 1015 130.27 31.61 55.77
CA ASP A 1015 128.90 32.15 55.65
C ASP A 1015 127.83 31.06 55.54
N GLY A 1016 128.17 29.88 55.00
CA GLY A 1016 127.29 28.72 54.92
C GLY A 1016 127.08 28.09 56.30
N GLN A 1017 128.17 27.73 56.98
CA GLN A 1017 128.13 27.12 58.33
C GLN A 1017 127.51 28.07 59.36
N MET A 1018 127.84 29.37 59.28
CA MET A 1018 127.29 30.38 60.17
C MET A 1018 125.78 30.56 59.95
N ARG A 1019 125.28 30.51 58.71
CA ARG A 1019 123.83 30.56 58.44
C ARG A 1019 123.12 29.30 58.92
N ASP A 1020 123.70 28.12 58.71
CA ASP A 1020 123.11 26.85 59.12
C ASP A 1020 122.97 26.79 60.65
N LEU A 1021 124.06 27.08 61.38
CA LEU A 1021 124.06 27.22 62.84
C LEU A 1021 123.10 28.31 63.33
N PHE A 1022 123.10 29.49 62.69
CA PHE A 1022 122.21 30.58 63.07
C PHE A 1022 120.73 30.22 62.87
N SER A 1023 120.41 29.49 61.81
CA SER A 1023 119.05 29.02 61.50
C SER A 1023 118.55 27.90 62.41
N ASP A 1024 119.38 27.40 63.33
CA ASP A 1024 118.95 26.44 64.34
C ASP A 1024 117.74 26.98 65.12
N PRO A 1025 116.63 26.20 65.22
CA PRO A 1025 115.43 26.65 65.89
C PRO A 1025 115.65 27.10 67.33
N GLN A 1026 116.60 26.53 68.08
CA GLN A 1026 116.89 26.90 69.46
C GLN A 1026 117.60 28.25 69.54
N TRP A 1027 118.49 28.55 68.59
CA TRP A 1027 119.13 29.87 68.52
C TRP A 1027 118.11 30.93 68.06
N GLN A 1028 117.35 30.65 67.00
CA GLN A 1028 116.30 31.56 66.53
C GLN A 1028 115.27 31.85 67.61
N ALA A 1029 114.81 30.85 68.38
CA ALA A 1029 113.88 31.06 69.48
C ALA A 1029 114.46 31.97 70.57
N LYS A 1030 115.67 31.68 71.08
CA LYS A 1030 116.32 32.51 72.11
C LYS A 1030 116.59 33.95 71.65
N LEU A 1031 117.00 34.12 70.41
CA LEU A 1031 117.27 35.44 69.85
C LEU A 1031 115.96 36.22 69.60
N ASN A 1032 114.93 35.58 69.08
CA ASN A 1032 113.61 36.20 68.88
C ASN A 1032 112.98 36.63 70.21
N ASP A 1033 113.10 35.82 71.27
CA ASP A 1033 112.67 36.20 72.63
C ASP A 1033 113.45 37.41 73.17
N SER A 1034 114.76 37.48 72.89
CA SER A 1034 115.58 38.62 73.32
C SER A 1034 115.27 39.89 72.53
N LEU A 1035 115.00 39.76 71.22
CA LEU A 1035 114.64 40.86 70.32
C LEU A 1035 113.21 41.37 70.59
N SER A 1036 112.27 40.52 70.99
CA SER A 1036 110.91 40.94 71.37
C SER A 1036 110.91 41.79 72.65
N ILE A 1037 111.67 41.39 73.67
CA ILE A 1037 111.89 42.20 74.89
C ILE A 1037 112.52 43.56 74.53
N TYR A 1038 113.46 43.58 73.59
CA TYR A 1038 114.10 44.81 73.11
C TYR A 1038 113.12 45.71 72.32
N ALA A 1039 112.21 45.10 71.55
CA ALA A 1039 111.15 45.80 70.83
C ALA A 1039 110.11 46.43 71.78
N ASP A 1040 109.73 45.74 72.85
CA ASP A 1040 108.83 46.29 73.87
C ASP A 1040 109.45 47.49 74.60
N GLN A 1041 110.73 47.40 74.95
CA GLN A 1041 111.48 48.51 75.55
C GLN A 1041 111.62 49.70 74.59
N ALA A 1042 111.82 49.44 73.30
CA ALA A 1042 111.85 50.45 72.26
C ALA A 1042 110.48 51.12 72.05
N ALA A 1043 109.39 50.36 72.09
CA ALA A 1043 108.01 50.86 71.99
C ALA A 1043 107.65 51.83 73.12
N ALA A 1044 108.17 51.59 74.33
CA ALA A 1044 107.96 52.45 75.49
C ALA A 1044 108.71 53.80 75.39
N LYS A 1045 109.81 53.88 74.64
CA LYS A 1045 110.67 55.07 74.54
C LYS A 1045 110.49 55.85 73.24
N CYS A 1046 110.08 55.20 72.15
CA CYS A 1046 109.82 55.82 70.86
C CYS A 1046 108.33 56.21 70.75
N THR A 1047 107.95 57.37 71.29
CA THR A 1047 106.57 57.88 71.31
C THR A 1047 106.39 59.06 70.34
N GLY A 1048 105.39 59.00 69.45
CA GLY A 1048 105.07 60.05 68.47
C GLY A 1048 103.89 59.64 67.57
N PRO A 1049 103.41 60.49 66.64
CA PRO A 1049 102.36 60.10 65.68
C PRO A 1049 102.79 58.92 64.81
N VAL A 1050 101.81 58.14 64.32
CA VAL A 1050 102.06 56.98 63.43
C VAL A 1050 102.92 57.41 62.24
N GLY A 1051 104.03 56.71 62.02
CA GLY A 1051 105.07 57.03 61.05
C GLY A 1051 106.36 57.60 61.66
N THR A 1052 106.34 58.06 62.91
CA THR A 1052 107.55 58.53 63.62
C THR A 1052 108.58 57.42 63.68
N THR A 1053 109.83 57.71 63.31
CA THR A 1053 110.92 56.71 63.30
C THR A 1053 112.02 57.16 64.27
N CYS A 1054 112.37 56.33 65.24
CA CYS A 1054 113.49 56.55 66.18
C CYS A 1054 114.66 55.64 65.82
N ALA A 1055 115.88 56.18 65.83
CA ALA A 1055 117.10 55.37 65.70
C ALA A 1055 117.42 54.68 67.03
N LEU A 1056 117.79 53.40 66.96
CA LEU A 1056 118.11 52.53 68.09
C LEU A 1056 119.41 51.80 67.79
N ASN A 1057 120.41 51.95 68.65
CA ASN A 1057 121.60 51.12 68.57
C ASN A 1057 121.40 49.87 69.44
N LEU A 1058 121.35 48.71 68.80
CA LEU A 1058 121.33 47.41 69.46
C LEU A 1058 122.78 47.01 69.72
N ASN A 1059 123.15 46.84 70.99
CA ASN A 1059 124.45 46.31 71.36
C ASN A 1059 124.32 45.49 72.63
N THR A 1060 124.28 44.17 72.46
CA THR A 1060 124.15 43.23 73.57
C THR A 1060 125.52 42.92 74.18
N ASN A 1061 125.54 42.45 75.43
CA ASN A 1061 126.68 41.74 75.99
C ASN A 1061 126.82 40.37 75.30
N TRP A 1062 127.93 39.66 75.51
CA TRP A 1062 128.04 38.26 75.07
C TRP A 1062 127.02 37.39 75.84
N LEU A 1063 126.19 36.66 75.10
CA LEU A 1063 125.09 35.83 75.58
C LEU A 1063 125.42 34.35 75.34
N GLY A 1064 125.19 33.50 76.35
CA GLY A 1064 125.41 32.06 76.23
C GLY A 1064 124.23 31.31 75.59
N LEU A 1065 124.56 30.40 74.66
CA LEU A 1065 123.64 29.41 74.09
C LEU A 1065 124.20 28.00 74.23
N THR A 1066 123.32 27.01 74.34
CA THR A 1066 123.66 25.59 74.27
C THR A 1066 122.69 24.90 73.31
N PHE A 1067 123.23 24.14 72.36
CA PHE A 1067 122.45 23.30 71.45
C PHE A 1067 122.16 21.95 72.10
N GLU A 1068 120.92 21.49 71.95
CA GLU A 1068 120.42 20.24 72.53
C GLU A 1068 119.61 19.38 71.55
N GLN A 1069 119.21 19.91 70.39
CA GLN A 1069 118.28 19.25 69.47
C GLN A 1069 118.89 18.71 68.18
N VAL A 1070 119.71 19.51 67.48
CA VAL A 1070 120.29 19.11 66.19
C VAL A 1070 121.62 18.39 66.44
N PRO A 1071 121.75 17.09 66.14
CA PRO A 1071 122.95 16.32 66.50
C PRO A 1071 124.26 16.85 65.91
N ASP A 1072 124.22 17.45 64.71
CA ASP A 1072 125.40 18.10 64.10
C ASP A 1072 125.82 19.34 64.90
N HIS A 1073 124.87 20.21 65.25
CA HIS A 1073 125.15 21.44 66.00
C HIS A 1073 125.61 21.16 67.45
N ILE A 1074 125.03 20.13 68.10
CA ILE A 1074 125.43 19.67 69.43
C ILE A 1074 126.89 19.23 69.44
N LEU A 1075 127.29 18.39 68.47
CA LEU A 1075 128.65 17.86 68.40
C LEU A 1075 129.66 18.91 67.87
N ALA A 1076 129.21 19.88 67.08
CA ALA A 1076 130.06 20.94 66.53
C ALA A 1076 130.47 21.99 67.56
N LEU A 1077 129.51 22.51 68.35
CA LEU A 1077 129.77 23.62 69.28
C LEU A 1077 129.31 23.34 70.71
N HIS A 1078 128.29 22.51 70.90
CA HIS A 1078 127.59 22.26 72.17
C HIS A 1078 127.15 23.53 72.90
N ALA A 1079 128.04 24.25 73.58
CA ALA A 1079 127.81 25.55 74.20
C ALA A 1079 128.79 26.62 73.70
N PHE A 1080 128.29 27.83 73.40
CA PHE A 1080 129.08 28.95 72.88
C PHE A 1080 128.46 30.29 73.28
N GLU A 1081 129.19 31.38 73.05
CA GLU A 1081 128.73 32.74 73.30
C GLU A 1081 128.47 33.48 71.98
N TYR A 1082 127.45 34.31 71.95
CA TYR A 1082 127.17 35.18 70.81
C TYR A 1082 126.85 36.61 71.25
N ARG A 1083 127.12 37.58 70.39
CA ARG A 1083 126.85 38.99 70.59
C ARG A 1083 126.14 39.56 69.38
N VAL A 1084 125.14 40.38 69.64
CA VAL A 1084 124.36 41.08 68.61
C VAL A 1084 124.64 42.57 68.68
N THR A 1085 125.02 43.14 67.53
CA THR A 1085 125.27 44.58 67.37
C THR A 1085 124.63 45.10 66.08
N GLY A 1086 124.00 46.27 66.08
CA GLY A 1086 123.37 46.80 64.87
C GLY A 1086 122.65 48.13 65.06
N ASP A 1087 122.38 48.80 63.96
CA ASP A 1087 121.61 50.04 63.94
C ASP A 1087 120.20 49.74 63.43
N LEU A 1088 119.25 49.81 64.37
CA LEU A 1088 117.83 49.56 64.12
C LEU A 1088 117.05 50.87 64.11
N SER A 1089 115.89 50.83 63.46
CA SER A 1089 114.93 51.91 63.46
C SER A 1089 113.59 51.39 63.99
N ALA A 1090 113.03 52.08 64.98
CA ALA A 1090 111.68 51.83 65.48
C ALA A 1090 110.73 52.81 64.84
N ARG A 1091 109.85 52.34 63.95
CA ARG A 1091 108.77 53.16 63.38
C ARG A 1091 107.48 52.94 64.15
N VAL A 1092 106.91 53.99 64.73
CA VAL A 1092 105.62 53.94 65.42
C VAL A 1092 104.52 53.58 64.41
N THR A 1093 103.89 52.43 64.58
CA THR A 1093 102.80 51.94 63.72
C THR A 1093 101.43 52.12 64.37
N GLY A 1094 101.39 52.40 65.68
CA GLY A 1094 100.20 52.69 66.47
C GLY A 1094 100.56 53.12 67.89
N PRO A 1095 99.60 53.56 68.72
CA PRO A 1095 99.87 53.92 70.11
C PRO A 1095 100.47 52.72 70.88
N GLY A 1096 101.69 52.88 71.37
CA GLY A 1096 102.41 51.81 72.08
C GLY A 1096 102.91 50.65 71.19
N LYS A 1097 102.88 50.81 69.85
CA LYS A 1097 103.34 49.79 68.90
C LYS A 1097 104.38 50.38 67.95
N VAL A 1098 105.54 49.73 67.85
CA VAL A 1098 106.61 50.08 66.90
C VAL A 1098 106.96 48.88 66.04
N GLN A 1099 107.19 49.11 64.75
CA GLN A 1099 107.86 48.16 63.86
C GLN A 1099 109.36 48.41 63.96
N LEU A 1100 110.12 47.36 64.28
CA LEU A 1100 111.58 47.41 64.26
C LEU A 1100 112.08 46.96 62.89
N SER A 1101 112.86 47.81 62.24
CA SER A 1101 113.57 47.42 61.02
C SER A 1101 114.99 47.97 60.96
N GLY A 1102 115.91 47.18 60.40
CA GLY A 1102 117.31 47.57 60.26
C GLY A 1102 118.25 46.38 60.19
N ASP A 1103 119.49 46.64 59.84
CA ASP A 1103 120.53 45.62 59.73
C ASP A 1103 121.23 45.43 61.07
N TYR A 1104 121.44 44.17 61.45
CA TYR A 1104 122.23 43.82 62.62
C TYR A 1104 123.18 42.68 62.31
N ARG A 1105 124.32 42.69 63.00
CA ARG A 1105 125.37 41.69 62.94
C ARG A 1105 125.32 40.82 64.19
N VAL A 1106 125.43 39.52 63.99
CA VAL A 1106 125.59 38.52 65.05
C VAL A 1106 127.01 37.96 64.95
N ASP A 1107 127.77 38.11 66.03
CA ASP A 1107 129.09 37.54 66.19
C ASP A 1107 129.01 36.34 67.16
N LEU A 1108 129.68 35.25 66.84
CA LEU A 1108 129.81 34.03 67.65
C LEU A 1108 131.26 33.87 68.08
N ARG A 1109 131.45 33.39 69.32
CA ARG A 1109 132.74 33.00 69.87
C ARG A 1109 132.63 31.78 70.79
N LYS A 1110 133.57 30.83 70.66
CA LYS A 1110 133.80 29.71 71.60
C LYS A 1110 135.31 29.52 71.78
N GLN A 1111 135.81 29.58 73.02
CA GLN A 1111 137.27 29.61 73.28
C GLN A 1111 137.96 28.24 73.27
N TYR A 1112 137.23 27.15 73.56
CA TYR A 1112 137.77 25.79 73.57
C TYR A 1112 136.74 24.83 72.95
N ASN A 1113 137.20 23.86 72.16
CA ASN A 1113 136.31 22.98 71.40
C ASN A 1113 135.60 21.95 72.30
N PHE A 1114 136.29 21.42 73.33
CA PHE A 1114 135.75 20.43 74.27
C PHE A 1114 135.93 20.87 75.73
N ASP A 1115 134.83 21.00 76.47
CA ASP A 1115 134.81 21.46 77.86
C ASP A 1115 134.87 20.28 78.85
N ALA A 1116 135.94 20.18 79.66
CA ALA A 1116 136.20 19.04 80.56
C ALA A 1116 135.17 18.87 81.69
N ASP A 1117 134.47 19.94 82.06
CA ASP A 1117 133.56 20.01 83.21
C ASP A 1117 132.07 19.81 82.86
N LYS A 1118 131.79 19.38 81.61
CA LYS A 1118 130.42 19.23 81.10
C LYS A 1118 130.02 17.74 80.99
N PRO A 1119 128.71 17.42 81.14
CA PRO A 1119 128.24 16.04 81.17
C PRO A 1119 128.46 15.30 79.83
N PRO A 1120 128.60 13.97 79.83
CA PRO A 1120 128.87 13.18 78.64
C PRO A 1120 127.80 13.38 77.55
N ILE A 1121 128.21 13.52 76.29
CA ILE A 1121 127.28 13.66 75.16
C ILE A 1121 126.72 12.29 74.79
N LYS A 1122 125.40 12.15 74.62
CA LYS A 1122 124.77 10.87 74.25
C LYS A 1122 124.70 10.73 72.73
N VAL A 1123 125.36 9.72 72.18
CA VAL A 1123 125.25 9.38 70.75
C VAL A 1123 124.77 7.94 70.60
N TRP A 1124 123.67 7.75 69.88
CA TRP A 1124 122.97 6.47 69.68
C TRP A 1124 122.59 5.76 71.00
N GLY A 1125 122.30 6.54 72.04
CA GLY A 1125 121.91 6.03 73.36
C GLY A 1125 123.08 5.62 74.27
N VAL A 1126 124.33 5.71 73.81
CA VAL A 1126 125.53 5.44 74.61
C VAL A 1126 126.13 6.77 75.11
N PRO A 1127 126.43 6.92 76.42
CA PRO A 1127 127.10 8.11 76.93
C PRO A 1127 128.57 8.12 76.48
N TYR A 1128 128.95 9.15 75.71
CA TYR A 1128 130.31 9.36 75.23
C TYR A 1128 131.03 10.38 76.12
N ASN A 1129 132.15 9.97 76.72
CA ASN A 1129 132.86 10.79 77.70
C ASN A 1129 133.77 11.82 77.03
N VAL A 1130 133.28 13.06 76.90
CA VAL A 1130 134.03 14.17 76.28
C VAL A 1130 135.25 14.60 77.11
N LYS A 1131 135.29 14.22 78.39
CA LYS A 1131 136.40 14.52 79.30
C LYS A 1131 137.72 13.94 78.78
N ASP A 1132 137.71 12.76 78.17
CA ASP A 1132 138.94 12.14 77.68
C ASP A 1132 139.45 12.82 76.39
N LEU A 1133 138.54 13.34 75.54
CA LEU A 1133 138.89 14.21 74.42
C LEU A 1133 139.56 15.51 74.88
N SER A 1134 139.02 16.17 75.92
CA SER A 1134 139.59 17.43 76.44
C SER A 1134 141.01 17.29 77.00
N ARG A 1135 141.49 16.06 77.26
CA ARG A 1135 142.84 15.78 77.75
C ARG A 1135 143.86 15.59 76.63
N MET A 1136 143.43 15.44 75.37
CA MET A 1136 144.34 15.20 74.23
C MET A 1136 145.37 16.32 73.98
N PRO A 1137 145.05 17.61 74.18
CA PRO A 1137 146.05 18.67 74.08
C PRO A 1137 147.19 18.55 75.10
N THR A 1138 146.89 18.03 76.30
CA THR A 1138 147.87 17.91 77.41
C THR A 1138 148.98 16.88 77.15
N VAL A 1139 148.76 15.96 76.21
CA VAL A 1139 149.74 14.96 75.75
C VAL A 1139 150.17 15.19 74.30
N GLY A 1140 149.86 16.37 73.74
CA GLY A 1140 150.29 16.77 72.40
C GLY A 1140 149.58 16.08 71.23
N LEU A 1141 148.42 15.45 71.43
CA LEU A 1141 147.64 14.75 70.39
C LEU A 1141 146.62 15.63 69.66
N ALA A 1142 146.29 16.80 70.20
CA ALA A 1142 145.47 17.85 69.56
C ALA A 1142 145.98 19.25 69.99
N ARG A 1143 145.45 20.34 69.41
CA ARG A 1143 145.60 21.69 69.98
C ARG A 1143 144.23 22.36 70.03
N ASP A 1144 143.93 23.00 71.16
CA ASP A 1144 142.71 23.81 71.27
C ASP A 1144 142.80 25.09 70.45
N TYR A 1145 141.65 25.61 70.03
CA TYR A 1145 141.50 26.81 69.22
C TYR A 1145 140.15 27.50 69.55
N THR A 1146 140.05 28.79 69.24
CA THR A 1146 138.78 29.52 69.34
C THR A 1146 137.97 29.36 68.06
N VAL A 1147 136.68 29.05 68.13
CA VAL A 1147 135.75 29.20 67.00
C VAL A 1147 135.19 30.61 67.02
N VAL A 1148 135.27 31.31 65.89
CA VAL A 1148 134.64 32.62 65.69
C VAL A 1148 133.82 32.62 64.41
N GLY A 1149 132.74 33.38 64.37
CA GLY A 1149 131.93 33.53 63.17
C GLY A 1149 131.07 34.77 63.23
N SER A 1150 130.66 35.28 62.08
CA SER A 1150 129.79 36.45 62.03
C SER A 1150 128.80 36.35 60.89
N THR A 1151 127.57 36.81 61.11
CA THR A 1151 126.58 36.94 60.04
C THR A 1151 125.82 38.24 60.16
N ASN A 1152 125.54 38.87 59.02
CA ASN A 1152 124.68 40.06 58.96
C ASN A 1152 123.27 39.61 58.62
N GLN A 1153 122.30 40.15 59.34
CA GLN A 1153 120.89 39.83 59.23
C GLN A 1153 120.09 41.11 59.09
N HIS A 1154 119.01 41.04 58.33
CA HIS A 1154 118.04 42.11 58.23
C HIS A 1154 116.86 41.81 59.14
N LEU A 1155 116.55 42.71 60.05
CA LEU A 1155 115.35 42.66 60.86
C LEU A 1155 114.25 43.44 60.15
N ASP A 1156 113.10 42.82 59.95
CA ASP A 1156 111.84 43.51 59.70
C ASP A 1156 110.76 42.83 60.54
N LEU A 1157 110.70 43.23 61.81
CA LEU A 1157 109.73 42.73 62.77
C LEU A 1157 108.55 43.70 62.81
N PRO A 1158 107.41 43.35 62.20
CA PRO A 1158 106.18 44.12 62.36
C PRO A 1158 105.79 44.11 63.84
N GLY A 1159 105.51 45.29 64.40
CA GLY A 1159 105.21 45.44 65.82
C GLY A 1159 104.19 44.40 66.30
N GLY A 1160 104.64 43.53 67.19
CA GLY A 1160 103.88 42.40 67.70
C GLY A 1160 102.52 42.81 68.27
N SER A 1161 101.59 41.88 68.16
CA SER A 1161 100.45 41.82 69.07
C SER A 1161 100.90 41.19 70.36
#